data_AF-A0A367JZE5-F1
#
_entry.id   AF-A0A367JZE5-F1
#
_cell.length_a   1.000
_cell.length_b   1.000
_cell.length_c   1.000
_cell.angle_alpha   90.00
_cell.angle_beta   90.00
_cell.angle_gamma   90.00
#
_symmetry.space_group_name_H-M   'P 1'
#
loop_
_entity.id
_entity.type
_entity.pdbx_description
1 polymer ?
#
loop_
_entity_poly.entity_id
_entity_poly.type
_entity_poly.pdbx_seq_one_letter_code
_entity_poly.pdbx_strand_id
1 'polypeptide(L)'
;MIFLAFLIDSCRRSATRMPQLVNIDESLLADPSAPSMGATTTASPIETSHATEPMVQSPVSHGNPYPPSPSASHNNNTPREDMSRYNNSVEAAHRDDRKERDRAREAKRERERLEKQAQEEKRRQKKAEEIQEKMAEQASLMNVEELLTDFNWKASGNAAALEKRLLGELHALEAANVHAIIQSDERVRSIVEHIDKSLEELDSMESWLSLYGAELNSMGDDIREIETQNRALQILNQNQHMLITELDGLLSAISIPRRCIDSLQHDPMDTVDDVIRIQEAAEILQKALKTKLNDGLQEMTAVQERLEAYNIHGNKFSERTFKFLKHQFEYQARLYSDHRSSSTGNKKGNSISAIVAHPHEQIEDQLIKYQGFNLWEKEMEPRLYSELQRCYAQDMAPLYERDIRELIDATRGFYAALRKRDVDELEYIFKPEESRPARALAYAPNLRGDDSRPHRYRHMLRGSVEGVMGGGFSGGSGRSSIDEDEKAADDAFAQMISQGIMLVCREQNYMSDLFGQTLTGPKSFLERGMVYSQVPNKSDLYSRRDKIRDVKVSKKILTWMEIIFETLEPNLVGLLEYGVKSDPTQAVSMMGAVEFQQEKWDGSDQEFALRLCKSILQRLTKMFENFIVDQVRIIEETKISSKKRKGILSFFKTFPVFAMRMEMAASNVQPESETRTTVSEAYEKIIQAMMGSLDSIARESDQTGDDKEQLNATIMYIENMHHMYNTLRTNKLHVLEKWIKHAKTQYDNSLNAYIKVIIRRPLGKLLEFFEGVEQMMRTSTPEEVSFHMNYNKAQLRRVITMYPPKEIKKSLEQLYKRVDKHFSEEEGLLQVVWRGIQEEFIRQHEKMEDLIRKCYPDAGVQLEFTIQDLLGMMSELARKVNV
;
A
#
# COMPACT_ATOMS: atom_id res chain seq x y z
N MET A 1 10.73 -42.84 1.98
CA MET A 1 11.26 -43.18 0.64
C MET A 1 11.28 -44.68 0.41
N ILE A 2 12.11 -45.47 1.11
CA ILE A 2 12.28 -46.92 0.80
C ILE A 2 10.94 -47.66 0.71
N PHE A 3 10.02 -47.49 1.67
CA PHE A 3 8.70 -48.14 1.61
C PHE A 3 7.89 -47.78 0.36
N LEU A 4 7.69 -46.49 0.07
CA LEU A 4 6.97 -46.03 -1.13
C LEU A 4 7.66 -46.46 -2.45
N ALA A 5 8.99 -46.38 -2.51
CA ALA A 5 9.75 -46.84 -3.67
C ALA A 5 9.67 -48.36 -3.84
N PHE A 6 9.69 -49.13 -2.75
CA PHE A 6 9.50 -50.58 -2.74
C PHE A 6 8.06 -50.96 -3.07
N LEU A 7 7.07 -50.13 -2.75
CA LEU A 7 5.66 -50.34 -3.09
C LEU A 7 5.42 -50.04 -4.58
N ILE A 8 5.97 -48.95 -5.12
CA ILE A 8 5.97 -48.66 -6.56
C ILE A 8 6.75 -49.72 -7.35
N ASP A 9 7.92 -50.16 -6.86
CA ASP A 9 8.72 -51.25 -7.45
C ASP A 9 7.99 -52.60 -7.34
N SER A 10 7.28 -52.88 -6.24
CA SER A 10 6.43 -54.08 -6.11
C SER A 10 5.23 -54.03 -7.06
N CYS A 11 4.56 -52.88 -7.20
CA CYS A 11 3.47 -52.70 -8.17
C CYS A 11 3.97 -52.83 -9.61
N ARG A 12 5.10 -52.21 -9.97
CA ARG A 12 5.71 -52.34 -11.30
C ARG A 12 6.18 -53.77 -11.57
N ARG A 13 6.81 -54.45 -10.59
CA ARG A 13 7.18 -55.88 -10.69
C ARG A 13 5.97 -56.79 -10.84
N SER A 14 4.85 -56.48 -10.16
CA SER A 14 3.59 -57.22 -10.27
C SER A 14 2.97 -57.04 -11.66
N ALA A 15 2.94 -55.81 -12.17
CA ALA A 15 2.49 -55.51 -13.53
C ALA A 15 3.33 -56.22 -14.60
N THR A 16 4.67 -56.31 -14.42
CA THR A 16 5.56 -57.08 -15.32
C THR A 16 5.52 -58.60 -15.13
N ARG A 17 4.73 -59.12 -14.18
CA ARG A 17 4.67 -60.57 -13.85
C ARG A 17 3.38 -61.26 -14.25
N MET A 18 2.38 -60.54 -14.74
CA MET A 18 1.23 -61.18 -15.38
C MET A 18 1.65 -61.71 -16.77
N PRO A 19 1.22 -62.92 -17.17
CA PRO A 19 1.60 -63.50 -18.46
C PRO A 19 1.05 -62.64 -19.61
N GLN A 20 1.72 -62.68 -20.76
CA GLN A 20 1.19 -62.07 -21.98
C GLN A 20 -0.14 -62.74 -22.34
N LEU A 21 -1.15 -61.91 -22.64
CA LEU A 21 -2.37 -62.37 -23.30
C LEU A 21 -1.97 -63.02 -24.63
N VAL A 22 -2.37 -64.28 -24.81
CA VAL A 22 -2.16 -65.00 -26.08
C VAL A 22 -3.18 -64.48 -27.08
N ASN A 23 -2.82 -63.43 -27.82
CA ASN A 23 -3.50 -63.10 -29.06
C ASN A 23 -3.36 -64.30 -30.01
N ILE A 24 -4.46 -65.00 -30.26
CA ILE A 24 -4.57 -65.90 -31.40
C ILE A 24 -4.82 -65.00 -32.62
N ASP A 25 -4.02 -65.17 -33.66
CA ASP A 25 -3.96 -64.25 -34.79
C ASP A 25 -5.19 -64.39 -35.70
N GLU A 26 -6.05 -63.38 -35.74
CA GLU A 26 -7.34 -63.38 -36.45
C GLU A 26 -7.19 -63.28 -37.98
N SER A 27 -5.95 -63.26 -38.49
CA SER A 27 -5.59 -62.94 -39.87
C SER A 27 -5.61 -64.10 -40.88
N LEU A 28 -6.01 -65.32 -40.48
CA LEU A 28 -5.81 -66.54 -41.28
C LEU A 28 -7.07 -67.20 -41.89
N LEU A 29 -8.30 -66.71 -41.65
CA LEU A 29 -9.54 -67.41 -42.03
C LEU A 29 -10.67 -66.54 -42.63
N ALA A 30 -10.43 -65.98 -43.82
CA ALA A 30 -11.43 -65.58 -44.84
C ALA A 30 -10.68 -65.16 -46.12
N ASP A 31 -11.06 -65.44 -47.37
CA ASP A 31 -12.12 -66.24 -48.05
C ASP A 31 -11.72 -66.27 -49.56
N PRO A 32 -12.38 -66.95 -50.54
CA PRO A 32 -13.17 -68.19 -50.58
C PRO A 32 -12.58 -69.30 -51.49
N SER A 33 -13.07 -70.56 -51.36
CA SER A 33 -13.79 -71.27 -52.46
C SER A 33 -14.04 -72.79 -52.24
N ALA A 34 -15.07 -73.16 -51.44
CA ALA A 34 -15.82 -74.43 -51.48
C ALA A 34 -15.08 -75.79 -51.21
N PRO A 35 -15.81 -76.89 -50.91
CA PRO A 35 -16.97 -77.03 -49.99
C PRO A 35 -16.83 -78.21 -48.99
N SER A 36 -17.70 -78.28 -47.95
CA SER A 36 -18.35 -79.52 -47.40
C SER A 36 -18.54 -79.56 -45.86
N MET A 37 -19.83 -79.58 -45.43
CA MET A 37 -20.43 -80.32 -44.29
C MET A 37 -19.86 -80.23 -42.85
N GLY A 38 -20.72 -79.85 -41.87
CA GLY A 38 -20.51 -80.08 -40.42
C GLY A 38 -21.60 -79.49 -39.50
N ALA A 39 -22.04 -80.26 -38.48
CA ALA A 39 -23.01 -79.96 -37.40
C ALA A 39 -22.72 -78.64 -36.60
N THR A 40 -23.65 -77.85 -36.02
CA THR A 40 -24.65 -78.09 -34.91
C THR A 40 -24.02 -78.65 -33.61
N THR A 41 -24.30 -78.20 -32.36
CA THR A 41 -25.45 -77.48 -31.76
C THR A 41 -25.12 -76.89 -30.34
N THR A 42 -25.88 -75.87 -29.86
CA THR A 42 -26.32 -75.48 -28.45
C THR A 42 -25.59 -75.94 -27.13
N ALA A 43 -25.64 -75.26 -25.95
CA ALA A 43 -26.04 -73.89 -25.49
C ALA A 43 -26.03 -73.67 -23.92
N SER A 44 -25.73 -72.44 -23.44
CA SER A 44 -26.05 -71.87 -22.09
C SER A 44 -25.32 -72.51 -20.86
N PRO A 45 -25.75 -72.54 -19.56
CA PRO A 45 -26.33 -71.51 -18.62
C PRO A 45 -25.75 -71.47 -17.12
N ILE A 46 -26.17 -70.50 -16.27
CA ILE A 46 -26.45 -70.58 -14.78
C ILE A 46 -25.29 -70.65 -13.70
N GLU A 47 -25.05 -69.62 -12.86
CA GLU A 47 -25.35 -69.41 -11.38
C GLU A 47 -24.43 -70.19 -10.36
N THR A 48 -24.48 -70.20 -8.99
CA THR A 48 -25.45 -69.78 -7.92
C THR A 48 -24.79 -69.66 -6.49
N SER A 49 -25.44 -68.98 -5.50
CA SER A 49 -25.27 -69.08 -3.99
C SER A 49 -23.99 -68.48 -3.34
N HIS A 50 -23.84 -68.10 -2.03
CA HIS A 50 -24.63 -67.83 -0.78
C HIS A 50 -23.62 -67.25 0.29
N ALA A 51 -23.85 -66.81 1.55
CA ALA A 51 -24.89 -66.23 2.46
C ALA A 51 -24.15 -65.82 3.80
N THR A 52 -24.63 -65.30 4.97
CA THR A 52 -25.93 -64.96 5.62
C THR A 52 -25.71 -64.02 6.86
N GLU A 53 -26.64 -63.11 7.19
CA GLU A 53 -26.97 -62.48 8.52
C GLU A 53 -25.90 -61.76 9.44
N PRO A 54 -26.30 -60.96 10.47
CA PRO A 54 -27.57 -60.23 10.74
C PRO A 54 -27.39 -58.75 11.18
N MET A 55 -28.47 -57.93 11.20
CA MET A 55 -28.65 -56.81 12.18
C MET A 55 -30.12 -56.29 12.22
N VAL A 56 -30.44 -55.38 13.14
CA VAL A 56 -31.81 -55.11 13.64
C VAL A 56 -32.22 -53.61 13.61
N GLN A 57 -33.52 -53.40 13.44
CA GLN A 57 -34.36 -52.20 13.71
C GLN A 57 -34.67 -51.18 12.60
N SER A 58 -35.85 -50.58 12.76
CA SER A 58 -36.75 -49.93 11.78
C SER A 58 -36.95 -48.43 12.18
N PRO A 59 -37.95 -47.62 11.73
CA PRO A 59 -39.16 -47.91 10.91
C PRO A 59 -39.65 -46.81 9.89
N VAL A 60 -40.78 -47.13 9.20
CA VAL A 60 -41.72 -46.26 8.43
C VAL A 60 -41.19 -45.64 7.11
N SER A 61 -41.70 -45.86 5.88
CA SER A 61 -42.91 -46.47 5.26
C SER A 61 -44.10 -45.55 4.91
N HIS A 62 -44.34 -45.30 3.61
CA HIS A 62 -45.55 -45.68 2.83
C HIS A 62 -45.71 -44.85 1.52
N GLY A 63 -46.34 -45.41 0.47
CA GLY A 63 -46.90 -44.59 -0.64
C GLY A 63 -46.97 -45.23 -2.03
N ASN A 64 -48.08 -45.92 -2.32
CA ASN A 64 -48.42 -46.69 -3.52
C ASN A 64 -48.91 -45.78 -4.74
N PRO A 65 -49.49 -46.24 -5.88
CA PRO A 65 -48.79 -46.20 -7.19
C PRO A 65 -49.63 -45.69 -8.41
N TYR A 66 -49.18 -46.01 -9.65
CA TYR A 66 -49.87 -46.02 -10.96
C TYR A 66 -49.83 -44.73 -11.87
N PRO A 67 -50.15 -44.79 -13.20
CA PRO A 67 -49.48 -44.04 -14.32
C PRO A 67 -50.47 -43.13 -15.14
N PRO A 68 -50.40 -42.86 -16.50
CA PRO A 68 -49.38 -43.05 -17.58
C PRO A 68 -49.18 -41.89 -18.62
N SER A 69 -48.22 -42.06 -19.57
CA SER A 69 -48.19 -41.81 -21.06
C SER A 69 -49.05 -40.73 -21.80
N PRO A 70 -48.77 -40.33 -23.09
CA PRO A 70 -47.57 -40.40 -23.98
C PRO A 70 -47.31 -39.14 -24.90
N SER A 71 -46.47 -39.30 -25.97
CA SER A 71 -46.45 -38.59 -27.29
C SER A 71 -45.62 -37.28 -27.48
N ALA A 72 -45.09 -36.91 -28.68
CA ALA A 72 -44.61 -37.67 -29.86
C ALA A 72 -43.78 -36.83 -30.88
N SER A 73 -42.66 -37.40 -31.39
CA SER A 73 -41.99 -37.26 -32.72
C SER A 73 -41.95 -35.96 -33.57
N HIS A 74 -40.75 -35.61 -34.08
CA HIS A 74 -40.53 -35.23 -35.50
C HIS A 74 -39.04 -35.41 -35.95
N ASN A 75 -38.78 -35.45 -37.27
CA ASN A 75 -37.55 -36.00 -37.92
C ASN A 75 -36.65 -34.94 -38.61
N ASN A 76 -35.39 -35.29 -38.93
CA ASN A 76 -34.86 -35.28 -40.31
C ASN A 76 -33.40 -35.83 -40.51
N ASN A 77 -33.28 -36.83 -41.41
CA ASN A 77 -32.25 -37.09 -42.44
C ASN A 77 -30.71 -37.02 -42.18
N THR A 78 -30.06 -38.20 -42.17
CA THR A 78 -28.91 -38.70 -43.02
C THR A 78 -27.61 -37.88 -43.17
N PRO A 79 -26.40 -38.50 -43.28
CA PRO A 79 -26.05 -39.81 -43.89
C PRO A 79 -25.81 -40.93 -42.83
N ARG A 80 -25.82 -42.26 -43.10
CA ARG A 80 -24.98 -43.12 -43.99
C ARG A 80 -23.48 -42.93 -43.74
N GLU A 81 -22.65 -43.96 -43.51
CA GLU A 81 -22.87 -45.39 -43.19
C GLU A 81 -23.22 -45.64 -41.70
N ASP A 82 -23.64 -46.82 -41.21
CA ASP A 82 -23.75 -48.17 -41.81
C ASP A 82 -25.19 -48.61 -42.11
N MET A 83 -25.34 -49.50 -43.10
CA MET A 83 -26.62 -49.72 -43.81
C MET A 83 -26.94 -51.20 -44.10
N SER A 84 -27.58 -51.91 -43.14
CA SER A 84 -28.60 -52.91 -43.51
C SER A 84 -29.55 -53.32 -42.38
N ARG A 85 -30.83 -52.94 -42.52
CA ARG A 85 -32.06 -53.68 -42.12
C ARG A 85 -32.19 -54.13 -40.65
N TYR A 86 -33.18 -53.70 -39.85
CA TYR A 86 -34.40 -52.91 -40.08
C TYR A 86 -35.43 -53.46 -41.12
N ASN A 87 -36.72 -53.26 -40.82
CA ASN A 87 -37.91 -53.43 -41.70
C ASN A 87 -38.25 -54.78 -42.37
N ASN A 88 -37.37 -55.79 -42.45
CA ASN A 88 -37.86 -57.15 -42.79
C ASN A 88 -38.86 -57.66 -41.71
N SER A 89 -38.71 -57.17 -40.47
CA SER A 89 -39.51 -57.51 -39.28
C SER A 89 -41.04 -57.26 -39.36
N VAL A 90 -41.58 -56.61 -40.41
CA VAL A 90 -43.03 -56.34 -40.49
C VAL A 90 -43.63 -56.79 -41.82
N GLU A 91 -43.17 -56.27 -42.96
CA GLU A 91 -43.78 -56.64 -44.25
C GLU A 91 -43.23 -57.94 -44.85
N ALA A 92 -42.06 -58.42 -44.42
CA ALA A 92 -41.69 -59.82 -44.65
C ALA A 92 -42.35 -60.73 -43.60
N ALA A 93 -42.35 -60.34 -42.31
CA ALA A 93 -43.00 -61.11 -41.24
C ALA A 93 -44.47 -61.46 -41.53
N HIS A 94 -45.31 -60.51 -41.95
CA HIS A 94 -46.70 -60.81 -42.35
C HIS A 94 -46.83 -61.59 -43.67
N ARG A 95 -45.79 -61.63 -44.51
CA ARG A 95 -45.76 -62.49 -45.71
C ARG A 95 -45.27 -63.89 -45.38
N ASP A 96 -44.38 -64.06 -44.41
CA ASP A 96 -43.88 -65.36 -43.97
C ASP A 96 -44.93 -66.09 -43.11
N ASP A 97 -45.63 -65.41 -42.19
CA ASP A 97 -46.84 -65.95 -41.52
C ASP A 97 -47.96 -66.37 -42.52
N ARG A 98 -48.05 -65.65 -43.65
CA ARG A 98 -48.97 -66.01 -44.74
C ARG A 98 -48.47 -67.21 -45.58
N LYS A 99 -47.17 -67.33 -45.84
CA LYS A 99 -46.57 -68.54 -46.44
C LYS A 99 -46.74 -69.75 -45.53
N GLU A 100 -46.64 -69.57 -44.22
CA GLU A 100 -46.87 -70.61 -43.22
C GLU A 100 -48.30 -71.17 -43.36
N ARG A 101 -49.29 -70.28 -43.49
CA ARG A 101 -50.70 -70.64 -43.76
C ARG A 101 -50.94 -71.33 -45.10
N ASP A 102 -50.26 -70.92 -46.17
CA ASP A 102 -50.45 -71.56 -47.49
C ASP A 102 -49.68 -72.90 -47.60
N ARG A 103 -48.51 -73.04 -46.95
CA ARG A 103 -47.83 -74.33 -46.71
C ARG A 103 -48.72 -75.27 -45.89
N ALA A 104 -49.38 -74.77 -44.85
CA ALA A 104 -50.35 -75.56 -44.07
C ALA A 104 -51.58 -75.99 -44.90
N ARG A 105 -51.90 -75.32 -46.01
CA ARG A 105 -52.94 -75.74 -46.96
C ARG A 105 -52.46 -76.80 -47.94
N GLU A 106 -51.23 -76.69 -48.45
CA GLU A 106 -50.65 -77.74 -49.32
C GLU A 106 -50.38 -79.02 -48.53
N ALA A 107 -49.70 -78.94 -47.38
CA ALA A 107 -49.47 -80.09 -46.50
C ALA A 107 -50.77 -80.77 -46.06
N LYS A 108 -51.87 -80.02 -45.87
CA LYS A 108 -53.20 -80.61 -45.58
C LYS A 108 -53.83 -81.27 -46.81
N ARG A 109 -53.75 -80.66 -48.00
CA ARG A 109 -54.24 -81.26 -49.26
C ARG A 109 -53.47 -82.51 -49.66
N GLU A 110 -52.17 -82.53 -49.37
CA GLU A 110 -51.31 -83.69 -49.63
C GLU A 110 -51.58 -84.80 -48.62
N ARG A 111 -51.74 -84.50 -47.32
CA ARG A 111 -52.27 -85.47 -46.34
C ARG A 111 -53.63 -86.01 -46.75
N GLU A 112 -54.60 -85.20 -47.17
CA GLU A 112 -55.89 -85.69 -47.67
C GLU A 112 -55.79 -86.58 -48.93
N ARG A 113 -54.74 -86.40 -49.76
CA ARG A 113 -54.47 -87.29 -50.90
C ARG A 113 -53.83 -88.61 -50.46
N LEU A 114 -52.80 -88.54 -49.62
CA LEU A 114 -52.09 -89.72 -49.10
C LEU A 114 -53.00 -90.57 -48.21
N GLU A 115 -53.84 -89.97 -47.37
CA GLU A 115 -54.87 -90.68 -46.61
C GLU A 115 -55.89 -91.34 -47.54
N LYS A 116 -56.36 -90.67 -48.60
CA LYS A 116 -57.29 -91.29 -49.57
C LYS A 116 -56.64 -92.45 -50.33
N GLN A 117 -55.37 -92.35 -50.72
CA GLN A 117 -54.64 -93.46 -51.34
C GLN A 117 -54.50 -94.63 -50.36
N ALA A 118 -54.00 -94.39 -49.14
CA ALA A 118 -53.89 -95.42 -48.10
C ALA A 118 -55.24 -96.06 -47.72
N GLN A 119 -56.34 -95.31 -47.80
CA GLN A 119 -57.69 -95.77 -47.46
C GLN A 119 -58.41 -96.45 -48.64
N GLU A 120 -58.01 -96.20 -49.88
CA GLU A 120 -58.44 -96.96 -51.06
C GLU A 120 -57.63 -98.25 -51.24
N GLU A 121 -56.32 -98.23 -51.00
CA GLU A 121 -55.47 -99.43 -50.96
C GLU A 121 -55.89 -100.39 -49.85
N LYS A 122 -56.09 -99.92 -48.61
CA LYS A 122 -56.63 -100.75 -47.52
C LYS A 122 -58.00 -101.34 -47.84
N ARG A 123 -58.83 -100.67 -48.65
CA ARG A 123 -60.12 -101.20 -49.12
C ARG A 123 -59.98 -102.19 -50.28
N ARG A 124 -58.89 -102.18 -51.05
CA ARG A 124 -58.55 -103.25 -52.00
C ARG A 124 -57.97 -104.47 -51.30
N GLN A 125 -56.99 -104.29 -50.39
CA GLN A 125 -56.40 -105.36 -49.60
C GLN A 125 -57.48 -106.12 -48.80
N LYS A 126 -58.26 -105.41 -47.97
CA LYS A 126 -59.27 -106.06 -47.13
C LYS A 126 -60.38 -106.78 -47.92
N LYS A 127 -60.67 -106.34 -49.14
CA LYS A 127 -61.58 -107.05 -50.04
C LYS A 127 -60.96 -108.27 -50.72
N ALA A 128 -59.65 -108.27 -50.99
CA ALA A 128 -58.96 -109.44 -51.49
C ALA A 128 -58.92 -110.53 -50.42
N GLU A 129 -58.61 -110.15 -49.17
CA GLU A 129 -58.65 -111.01 -47.99
C GLU A 129 -60.05 -111.66 -47.81
N GLU A 130 -61.13 -110.86 -47.74
CA GLU A 130 -62.50 -111.39 -47.60
C GLU A 130 -62.95 -112.33 -48.75
N ILE A 131 -62.40 -112.17 -49.95
CA ILE A 131 -62.72 -113.05 -51.10
C ILE A 131 -61.93 -114.35 -51.01
N GLN A 132 -60.64 -114.27 -50.64
CA GLN A 132 -59.77 -115.44 -50.51
C GLN A 132 -60.16 -116.32 -49.31
N GLU A 133 -60.58 -115.71 -48.20
CA GLU A 133 -61.12 -116.40 -47.02
C GLU A 133 -62.39 -117.18 -47.35
N LYS A 134 -63.37 -116.56 -48.01
CA LYS A 134 -64.62 -117.23 -48.42
C LYS A 134 -64.41 -118.32 -49.47
N MET A 135 -63.41 -118.16 -50.35
CA MET A 135 -63.04 -119.21 -51.29
C MET A 135 -62.37 -120.40 -50.59
N ALA A 136 -61.62 -120.18 -49.50
CA ALA A 136 -61.03 -121.23 -48.68
C ALA A 136 -62.09 -121.98 -47.85
N GLU A 137 -63.04 -121.27 -47.23
CA GLU A 137 -64.19 -121.90 -46.52
C GLU A 137 -65.00 -122.80 -47.48
N GLN A 138 -65.30 -122.30 -48.68
CA GLN A 138 -66.12 -123.02 -49.65
C GLN A 138 -65.39 -124.21 -50.30
N ALA A 139 -64.05 -124.19 -50.35
CA ALA A 139 -63.25 -125.35 -50.76
C ALA A 139 -63.14 -126.42 -49.65
N SER A 140 -63.01 -125.99 -48.39
CA SER A 140 -62.82 -126.87 -47.23
C SER A 140 -63.98 -127.85 -47.03
N LEU A 141 -65.22 -127.35 -47.10
CA LEU A 141 -66.41 -128.15 -46.77
C LEU A 141 -66.81 -129.20 -47.83
N MET A 142 -66.32 -129.10 -49.08
CA MET A 142 -66.79 -129.98 -50.16
C MET A 142 -66.04 -131.32 -50.24
N ASN A 143 -64.82 -131.40 -49.70
CA ASN A 143 -64.00 -132.63 -49.73
C ASN A 143 -64.18 -133.54 -48.50
N VAL A 144 -64.87 -133.10 -47.44
CA VAL A 144 -65.02 -133.88 -46.20
C VAL A 144 -65.77 -135.21 -46.44
N GLU A 145 -66.80 -135.20 -47.29
CA GLU A 145 -67.60 -136.38 -47.60
C GLU A 145 -66.88 -137.33 -48.58
N GLU A 146 -66.01 -136.81 -49.46
CA GLU A 146 -65.15 -137.61 -50.35
C GLU A 146 -64.01 -138.30 -49.57
N LEU A 147 -63.29 -137.56 -48.71
CA LEU A 147 -62.20 -138.10 -47.88
C LEU A 147 -62.66 -139.22 -46.93
N LEU A 148 -63.89 -139.17 -46.43
CA LEU A 148 -64.46 -140.23 -45.60
C LEU A 148 -64.71 -141.55 -46.37
N THR A 149 -64.82 -141.50 -47.71
CA THR A 149 -64.87 -142.70 -48.56
C THR A 149 -63.48 -143.28 -48.83
N ASP A 150 -62.46 -142.44 -49.00
CA ASP A 150 -61.06 -142.85 -49.22
C ASP A 150 -60.47 -143.52 -47.97
N PHE A 151 -60.81 -143.02 -46.78
CA PHE A 151 -60.53 -143.70 -45.50
C PHE A 151 -61.46 -144.90 -45.21
N ASN A 152 -62.37 -145.24 -46.14
CA ASN A 152 -63.18 -146.47 -46.18
C ASN A 152 -63.91 -146.76 -44.85
N TRP A 153 -64.46 -145.71 -44.24
CA TRP A 153 -65.03 -145.77 -42.88
C TRP A 153 -66.25 -146.70 -42.81
N LYS A 154 -66.13 -147.76 -42.00
CA LYS A 154 -67.22 -148.69 -41.69
C LYS A 154 -67.50 -148.67 -40.19
N ALA A 155 -68.74 -148.99 -39.81
CA ALA A 155 -69.33 -148.72 -38.48
C ALA A 155 -68.77 -149.54 -37.29
N SER A 156 -67.48 -149.92 -37.31
CA SER A 156 -66.77 -150.58 -36.23
C SER A 156 -65.29 -150.17 -36.23
N GLY A 157 -65.00 -148.93 -35.84
CA GLY A 157 -63.65 -148.39 -35.72
C GLY A 157 -63.58 -147.25 -34.69
N ASN A 158 -62.59 -147.28 -33.79
CA ASN A 158 -62.48 -146.31 -32.69
C ASN A 158 -61.96 -144.95 -33.17
N ALA A 159 -62.75 -143.89 -32.99
CA ALA A 159 -62.38 -142.52 -33.35
C ALA A 159 -61.05 -142.04 -32.71
N ALA A 160 -60.75 -142.45 -31.47
CA ALA A 160 -59.49 -142.12 -30.79
C ALA A 160 -58.22 -142.64 -31.52
N ALA A 161 -58.34 -143.65 -32.38
CA ALA A 161 -57.23 -144.12 -33.22
C ALA A 161 -57.01 -143.22 -34.45
N LEU A 162 -58.07 -142.56 -34.94
CA LEU A 162 -57.99 -141.55 -36.00
C LEU A 162 -57.41 -140.24 -35.44
N GLU A 163 -57.91 -139.78 -34.29
CA GLU A 163 -57.42 -138.59 -33.57
C GLU A 163 -55.90 -138.64 -33.31
N LYS A 164 -55.40 -139.77 -32.77
CA LYS A 164 -53.97 -139.95 -32.53
C LYS A 164 -53.13 -139.94 -33.83
N ARG A 165 -53.71 -140.31 -34.97
CA ARG A 165 -53.02 -140.30 -36.27
C ARG A 165 -53.01 -138.91 -36.90
N LEU A 166 -54.14 -138.20 -36.83
CA LEU A 166 -54.26 -136.79 -37.22
C LEU A 166 -53.32 -135.89 -36.42
N LEU A 167 -53.22 -136.07 -35.09
CA LEU A 167 -52.26 -135.35 -34.25
C LEU A 167 -50.80 -135.65 -34.64
N GLY A 168 -50.50 -136.88 -35.08
CA GLY A 168 -49.17 -137.26 -35.56
C GLY A 168 -48.78 -136.55 -36.86
N GLU A 169 -49.69 -136.48 -37.83
CA GLU A 169 -49.46 -135.78 -39.10
C GLU A 169 -49.52 -134.25 -38.94
N LEU A 170 -50.32 -133.72 -38.01
CA LEU A 170 -50.29 -132.31 -37.61
C LEU A 170 -48.91 -131.93 -37.07
N HIS A 171 -48.36 -132.67 -36.10
CA HIS A 171 -47.03 -132.39 -35.56
C HIS A 171 -45.92 -132.54 -36.62
N ALA A 172 -46.08 -133.44 -37.59
CA ALA A 172 -45.14 -133.55 -38.71
C ALA A 172 -45.19 -132.31 -39.63
N LEU A 173 -46.39 -131.77 -39.90
CA LEU A 173 -46.58 -130.52 -40.66
C LEU A 173 -46.11 -129.28 -39.90
N GLU A 174 -46.40 -129.19 -38.60
CA GLU A 174 -45.89 -128.11 -37.73
C GLU A 174 -44.36 -128.11 -37.68
N ALA A 175 -43.74 -129.29 -37.47
CA ALA A 175 -42.30 -129.44 -37.49
C ALA A 175 -41.70 -129.07 -38.86
N ALA A 176 -42.32 -129.50 -39.97
CA ALA A 176 -41.88 -129.16 -41.32
C ALA A 176 -41.99 -127.64 -41.60
N ASN A 177 -43.06 -126.99 -41.15
CA ASN A 177 -43.26 -125.54 -41.32
C ASN A 177 -42.27 -124.73 -40.47
N VAL A 178 -42.01 -125.14 -39.22
CA VAL A 178 -40.95 -124.56 -38.38
C VAL A 178 -39.58 -124.75 -39.04
N HIS A 179 -39.30 -125.92 -39.64
CA HIS A 179 -38.06 -126.13 -40.38
C HIS A 179 -37.97 -125.24 -41.63
N ALA A 180 -39.07 -125.06 -42.36
CA ALA A 180 -39.13 -124.20 -43.54
C ALA A 180 -38.90 -122.72 -43.19
N ILE A 181 -39.39 -122.24 -42.03
CA ILE A 181 -39.14 -120.87 -41.53
C ILE A 181 -37.71 -120.72 -41.00
N ILE A 182 -37.16 -121.73 -40.33
CA ILE A 182 -35.75 -121.74 -39.90
C ILE A 182 -34.79 -121.81 -41.11
N GLN A 183 -35.23 -122.38 -42.22
CA GLN A 183 -34.51 -122.39 -43.51
C GLN A 183 -34.90 -121.22 -44.44
N SER A 184 -35.85 -120.36 -44.07
CA SER A 184 -36.26 -119.23 -44.91
C SER A 184 -35.29 -118.06 -44.77
N ASP A 185 -34.21 -118.16 -45.54
CA ASP A 185 -33.34 -117.09 -46.00
C ASP A 185 -32.37 -116.46 -44.97
N GLU A 186 -31.10 -116.88 -45.09
CA GLU A 186 -29.93 -116.35 -44.37
C GLU A 186 -29.82 -114.81 -44.43
N ARG A 187 -30.36 -114.19 -45.49
CA ARG A 187 -30.43 -112.74 -45.65
C ARG A 187 -31.22 -112.04 -44.53
N VAL A 188 -32.26 -112.66 -43.98
CA VAL A 188 -33.04 -112.05 -42.87
C VAL A 188 -32.17 -111.96 -41.61
N ARG A 189 -31.36 -112.99 -41.35
CA ARG A 189 -30.44 -113.02 -40.21
C ARG A 189 -29.34 -111.96 -40.35
N SER A 190 -28.75 -111.83 -41.54
CA SER A 190 -27.78 -110.77 -41.85
C SER A 190 -28.40 -109.36 -41.79
N ILE A 191 -29.67 -109.17 -42.17
CA ILE A 191 -30.34 -107.87 -42.05
C ILE A 191 -30.59 -107.50 -40.59
N VAL A 192 -31.01 -108.45 -39.74
CA VAL A 192 -31.13 -108.22 -38.29
C VAL A 192 -29.77 -107.90 -37.68
N GLU A 193 -28.74 -108.70 -37.96
CA GLU A 193 -27.36 -108.48 -37.50
C GLU A 193 -26.80 -107.11 -37.95
N HIS A 194 -27.10 -106.66 -39.17
CA HIS A 194 -26.75 -105.32 -39.64
C HIS A 194 -27.58 -104.20 -39.00
N ILE A 195 -28.84 -104.43 -38.64
CA ILE A 195 -29.68 -103.45 -37.93
C ILE A 195 -29.24 -103.33 -36.47
N ASP A 196 -29.04 -104.44 -35.77
CA ASP A 196 -28.54 -104.47 -34.40
C ASP A 196 -27.16 -103.80 -34.31
N LYS A 197 -26.27 -104.07 -35.27
CA LYS A 197 -24.98 -103.39 -35.38
C LYS A 197 -25.11 -101.90 -35.73
N SER A 198 -26.07 -101.52 -36.58
CA SER A 198 -26.35 -100.10 -36.86
C SER A 198 -26.91 -99.37 -35.64
N LEU A 199 -27.64 -100.08 -34.76
CA LEU A 199 -28.09 -99.57 -33.47
C LEU A 199 -26.94 -99.46 -32.48
N GLU A 200 -26.05 -100.45 -32.37
CA GLU A 200 -24.81 -100.32 -31.57
C GLU A 200 -23.92 -99.15 -32.04
N GLU A 201 -23.81 -98.94 -33.36
CA GLU A 201 -23.09 -97.81 -33.95
C GLU A 201 -23.81 -96.46 -33.69
N LEU A 202 -25.15 -96.42 -33.69
CA LEU A 202 -25.93 -95.21 -33.36
C LEU A 202 -25.94 -94.89 -31.86
N ASP A 203 -26.13 -95.87 -30.98
CA ASP A 203 -26.03 -95.73 -29.52
C ASP A 203 -24.61 -95.28 -29.13
N SER A 204 -23.59 -95.80 -29.84
CA SER A 204 -22.22 -95.30 -29.72
C SER A 204 -22.14 -93.83 -30.14
N MET A 205 -22.70 -93.43 -31.30
CA MET A 205 -22.68 -92.04 -31.75
C MET A 205 -23.46 -91.09 -30.83
N GLU A 206 -24.57 -91.52 -30.22
CA GLU A 206 -25.28 -90.73 -29.20
C GLU A 206 -24.44 -90.59 -27.92
N SER A 207 -23.73 -91.64 -27.50
CA SER A 207 -22.74 -91.58 -26.42
C SER A 207 -21.59 -90.60 -26.73
N TRP A 208 -21.00 -90.65 -27.93
CA TRP A 208 -19.98 -89.69 -28.37
C TRP A 208 -20.52 -88.24 -28.41
N LEU A 209 -21.73 -88.03 -28.94
CA LEU A 209 -22.36 -86.69 -29.00
C LEU A 209 -22.74 -86.15 -27.62
N SER A 210 -23.14 -87.03 -26.68
CA SER A 210 -23.40 -86.68 -25.28
C SER A 210 -22.09 -86.30 -24.56
N LEU A 211 -21.01 -87.06 -24.78
CA LEU A 211 -19.66 -86.72 -24.31
C LEU A 211 -19.18 -85.37 -24.86
N TYR A 212 -19.19 -85.18 -26.18
CA TYR A 212 -18.75 -83.92 -26.78
C TYR A 212 -19.67 -82.74 -26.41
N GLY A 213 -20.96 -82.97 -26.18
CA GLY A 213 -21.88 -81.94 -25.67
C GLY A 213 -21.59 -81.56 -24.22
N ALA A 214 -21.22 -82.53 -23.37
CA ALA A 214 -20.78 -82.27 -22.00
C ALA A 214 -19.42 -81.55 -21.97
N GLU A 215 -18.46 -81.99 -22.80
CA GLU A 215 -17.15 -81.34 -22.95
C GLU A 215 -17.30 -79.91 -23.48
N LEU A 216 -18.15 -79.65 -24.49
CA LEU A 216 -18.39 -78.31 -25.03
C LEU A 216 -19.09 -77.37 -24.04
N ASN A 217 -20.02 -77.87 -23.23
CA ASN A 217 -20.64 -77.05 -22.19
C ASN A 217 -19.65 -76.78 -21.05
N SER A 218 -18.88 -77.78 -20.60
CA SER A 218 -17.79 -77.59 -19.62
C SER A 218 -16.79 -76.55 -20.12
N MET A 219 -16.31 -76.69 -21.36
CA MET A 219 -15.37 -75.76 -21.98
C MET A 219 -16.00 -74.37 -22.19
N GLY A 220 -17.31 -74.29 -22.41
CA GLY A 220 -18.06 -73.03 -22.48
C GLY A 220 -18.15 -72.30 -21.15
N ASP A 221 -18.29 -73.03 -20.04
CA ASP A 221 -18.25 -72.48 -18.69
C ASP A 221 -16.81 -72.16 -18.22
N ASP A 222 -15.82 -72.99 -18.58
CA ASP A 222 -14.39 -72.68 -18.42
C ASP A 222 -14.04 -71.37 -19.15
N ILE A 223 -14.54 -71.17 -20.39
CA ILE A 223 -14.38 -69.92 -21.15
C ILE A 223 -15.05 -68.74 -20.43
N ARG A 224 -16.24 -68.90 -19.84
CA ARG A 224 -16.89 -67.84 -19.04
C ARG A 224 -16.11 -67.51 -17.76
N GLU A 225 -15.53 -68.51 -17.09
CA GLU A 225 -14.67 -68.25 -15.94
C GLU A 225 -13.41 -67.50 -16.40
N ILE A 226 -12.78 -67.91 -17.50
CA ILE A 226 -11.63 -67.21 -18.10
C ILE A 226 -12.00 -65.78 -18.52
N GLU A 227 -13.16 -65.53 -19.13
CA GLU A 227 -13.63 -64.18 -19.49
C GLU A 227 -13.88 -63.30 -18.25
N THR A 228 -14.52 -63.83 -17.21
CA THR A 228 -14.81 -63.09 -15.99
C THR A 228 -13.55 -62.82 -15.16
N GLN A 229 -12.63 -63.79 -15.07
CA GLN A 229 -11.29 -63.60 -14.53
C GLN A 229 -10.49 -62.57 -15.35
N ASN A 230 -10.47 -62.65 -16.68
CA ASN A 230 -9.77 -61.68 -17.55
C ASN A 230 -10.35 -60.27 -17.41
N ARG A 231 -11.68 -60.12 -17.30
CA ARG A 231 -12.32 -58.83 -17.04
C ARG A 231 -11.97 -58.28 -15.65
N ALA A 232 -11.91 -59.13 -14.63
CA ALA A 232 -11.46 -58.74 -13.30
C ALA A 232 -9.98 -58.31 -13.31
N LEU A 233 -9.12 -59.05 -14.03
CA LEU A 233 -7.70 -58.70 -14.26
C LEU A 233 -7.55 -57.39 -15.04
N GLN A 234 -8.39 -57.11 -16.05
CA GLN A 234 -8.38 -55.86 -16.80
C GLN A 234 -8.77 -54.66 -15.93
N ILE A 235 -9.82 -54.80 -15.11
CA ILE A 235 -10.24 -53.75 -14.16
C ILE A 235 -9.16 -53.54 -13.09
N LEU A 236 -8.56 -54.61 -12.58
CA LEU A 236 -7.44 -54.57 -11.63
C LEU A 236 -6.21 -53.89 -12.23
N ASN A 237 -5.86 -54.20 -13.49
CA ASN A 237 -4.76 -53.60 -14.22
C ASN A 237 -5.00 -52.10 -14.49
N GLN A 238 -6.20 -51.72 -14.93
CA GLN A 238 -6.59 -50.32 -15.13
C GLN A 238 -6.54 -49.53 -13.81
N ASN A 239 -7.06 -50.11 -12.72
CA ASN A 239 -6.99 -49.50 -11.38
C ASN A 239 -5.54 -49.38 -10.88
N GLN A 240 -4.67 -50.38 -11.14
CA GLN A 240 -3.25 -50.29 -10.85
C GLN A 240 -2.56 -49.17 -11.66
N HIS A 241 -2.88 -49.01 -12.94
CA HIS A 241 -2.33 -47.92 -13.76
C HIS A 241 -2.80 -46.53 -13.32
N MET A 242 -4.07 -46.37 -12.93
CA MET A 242 -4.56 -45.11 -12.35
C MET A 242 -3.88 -44.82 -11.01
N LEU A 243 -3.78 -45.82 -10.12
CA LEU A 243 -3.09 -45.68 -8.83
C LEU A 243 -1.60 -45.36 -8.99
N ILE A 244 -0.91 -45.97 -9.96
CA ILE A 244 0.50 -45.65 -10.26
C ILE A 244 0.61 -44.21 -10.78
N THR A 245 -0.30 -43.76 -11.65
CA THR A 245 -0.30 -42.36 -12.15
C THR A 245 -0.51 -41.34 -11.03
N GLU A 246 -1.46 -41.58 -10.12
CA GLU A 246 -1.68 -40.73 -8.94
C GLU A 246 -0.49 -40.78 -7.96
N LEU A 247 0.10 -41.95 -7.72
CA LEU A 247 1.27 -42.09 -6.85
C LEU A 247 2.54 -41.47 -7.43
N ASP A 248 2.82 -41.63 -8.73
CA ASP A 248 3.93 -40.95 -9.40
C ASP A 248 3.69 -39.44 -9.50
N GLY A 249 2.42 -39.00 -9.64
CA GLY A 249 2.01 -37.59 -9.54
C GLY A 249 2.31 -36.99 -8.16
N LEU A 250 1.78 -37.60 -7.09
CA LEU A 250 2.05 -37.23 -5.70
C LEU A 250 3.55 -37.28 -5.36
N LEU A 251 4.25 -38.31 -5.84
CA LEU A 251 5.70 -38.42 -5.66
C LEU A 251 6.43 -37.28 -6.38
N SER A 252 6.01 -36.89 -7.59
CA SER A 252 6.63 -35.78 -8.33
C SER A 252 6.43 -34.42 -7.63
N ALA A 253 5.26 -34.19 -7.02
CA ALA A 253 4.95 -32.97 -6.29
C ALA A 253 5.75 -32.82 -4.99
N ILE A 254 6.00 -33.94 -4.29
CA ILE A 254 6.65 -33.96 -2.97
C ILE A 254 8.17 -34.26 -3.06
N SER A 255 8.67 -34.86 -4.14
CA SER A 255 10.06 -35.35 -4.21
C SER A 255 11.09 -34.25 -4.48
N ILE A 256 11.45 -33.49 -3.44
CA ILE A 256 12.62 -32.59 -3.46
C ILE A 256 13.91 -33.41 -3.74
N PRO A 257 14.72 -33.06 -4.75
CA PRO A 257 16.01 -33.69 -5.00
C PRO A 257 16.98 -33.49 -3.84
N ARG A 258 17.71 -34.55 -3.44
CA ARG A 258 18.67 -34.49 -2.31
C ARG A 258 19.67 -33.33 -2.42
N ARG A 259 20.23 -33.10 -3.61
CA ARG A 259 21.12 -31.96 -3.91
C ARG A 259 20.61 -30.61 -3.41
N CYS A 260 19.30 -30.36 -3.42
CA CYS A 260 18.71 -29.11 -2.93
C CYS A 260 18.73 -29.06 -1.38
N ILE A 261 18.44 -30.18 -0.73
CA ILE A 261 18.48 -30.34 0.73
C ILE A 261 19.93 -30.28 1.24
N ASP A 262 20.87 -30.82 0.48
CA ASP A 262 22.31 -30.80 0.77
C ASP A 262 22.88 -29.38 0.61
N SER A 263 22.51 -28.68 -0.48
CA SER A 263 22.89 -27.28 -0.76
C SER A 263 22.43 -26.33 0.35
N LEU A 264 21.15 -26.38 0.75
CA LEU A 264 20.60 -25.56 1.84
C LEU A 264 21.38 -25.73 3.15
N GLN A 265 21.87 -26.94 3.44
CA GLN A 265 22.61 -27.24 4.67
C GLN A 265 24.12 -26.90 4.61
N HIS A 266 24.77 -27.02 3.44
CA HIS A 266 26.24 -27.02 3.36
C HIS A 266 26.86 -25.96 2.44
N ASP A 267 26.17 -25.50 1.38
CA ASP A 267 26.77 -24.56 0.42
C ASP A 267 27.10 -23.22 1.11
N PRO A 268 28.24 -22.57 0.81
CA PRO A 268 28.59 -21.25 1.35
C PRO A 268 27.54 -20.20 0.98
N MET A 269 27.51 -19.06 1.66
CA MET A 269 26.47 -18.03 1.46
C MET A 269 27.05 -16.67 1.00
N ASP A 270 28.33 -16.63 0.66
CA ASP A 270 29.08 -15.37 0.52
C ASP A 270 29.03 -14.73 -0.88
N THR A 271 28.96 -15.53 -1.95
CA THR A 271 28.93 -15.03 -3.33
C THR A 271 27.50 -14.96 -3.89
N VAL A 272 27.29 -14.12 -4.90
CA VAL A 272 26.00 -13.95 -5.58
C VAL A 272 25.53 -15.26 -6.21
N ASP A 273 26.44 -16.02 -6.83
CA ASP A 273 26.12 -17.32 -7.44
C ASP A 273 25.71 -18.36 -6.39
N ASP A 274 26.26 -18.31 -5.17
CA ASP A 274 25.84 -19.19 -4.08
C ASP A 274 24.43 -18.83 -3.59
N VAL A 275 24.20 -17.53 -3.40
CA VAL A 275 22.88 -16.99 -2.99
C VAL A 275 21.80 -17.37 -4.00
N ILE A 276 22.09 -17.33 -5.31
CA ILE A 276 21.15 -17.77 -6.36
C ILE A 276 20.83 -19.28 -6.21
N ARG A 277 21.85 -20.15 -6.17
CA ARG A 277 21.63 -21.61 -6.07
C ARG A 277 20.87 -22.02 -4.79
N ILE A 278 21.21 -21.40 -3.67
CA ILE A 278 20.52 -21.61 -2.39
C ILE A 278 19.08 -21.12 -2.46
N GLN A 279 18.80 -19.97 -3.10
CA GLN A 279 17.43 -19.49 -3.28
C GLN A 279 16.60 -20.37 -4.22
N GLU A 280 17.18 -20.91 -5.30
CA GLU A 280 16.51 -21.90 -6.16
C GLU A 280 16.17 -23.19 -5.39
N ALA A 281 17.11 -23.70 -4.59
CA ALA A 281 16.87 -24.85 -3.72
C ALA A 281 15.76 -24.59 -2.67
N ALA A 282 15.76 -23.38 -2.09
CA ALA A 282 14.73 -22.92 -1.16
C ALA A 282 13.36 -22.78 -1.86
N GLU A 283 13.31 -22.33 -3.11
CA GLU A 283 12.06 -22.20 -3.87
C GLU A 283 11.41 -23.55 -4.13
N ILE A 284 12.20 -24.57 -4.49
CA ILE A 284 11.72 -25.95 -4.65
C ILE A 284 11.16 -26.48 -3.33
N LEU A 285 11.85 -26.21 -2.21
CA LEU A 285 11.39 -26.56 -0.87
C LEU A 285 10.08 -25.85 -0.50
N GLN A 286 9.98 -24.54 -0.73
CA GLN A 286 8.76 -23.80 -0.40
C GLN A 286 7.59 -24.16 -1.32
N LYS A 287 7.84 -24.47 -2.60
CA LYS A 287 6.80 -25.00 -3.51
C LYS A 287 6.25 -26.32 -2.97
N ALA A 288 7.10 -27.27 -2.59
CA ALA A 288 6.68 -28.56 -2.00
C ALA A 288 6.00 -28.44 -0.61
N LEU A 289 6.24 -27.34 0.12
CA LEU A 289 5.53 -27.02 1.37
C LEU A 289 4.21 -26.26 1.13
N LYS A 290 4.09 -25.49 0.05
CA LYS A 290 2.88 -24.71 -0.33
C LYS A 290 1.93 -25.48 -1.27
N THR A 291 2.33 -26.62 -1.84
CA THR A 291 1.44 -27.49 -2.64
C THR A 291 0.33 -28.08 -1.78
N LYS A 292 -0.91 -27.64 -2.04
CA LYS A 292 -2.11 -28.30 -1.50
C LYS A 292 -2.31 -29.64 -2.20
N LEU A 293 -2.38 -30.71 -1.41
CA LEU A 293 -2.81 -32.03 -1.86
C LEU A 293 -4.32 -32.16 -1.61
N ASN A 294 -4.99 -33.05 -2.34
CA ASN A 294 -6.43 -33.29 -2.12
C ASN A 294 -6.67 -33.84 -0.70
N ASP A 295 -7.81 -33.50 -0.07
CA ASP A 295 -8.01 -33.60 1.39
C ASP A 295 -7.70 -34.96 2.04
N GLY A 296 -7.80 -36.10 1.33
CA GLY A 296 -7.40 -37.42 1.85
C GLY A 296 -5.91 -37.78 1.67
N LEU A 297 -5.19 -37.15 0.73
CA LEU A 297 -3.78 -37.44 0.45
C LEU A 297 -2.84 -36.76 1.47
N GLN A 298 -3.29 -35.67 2.09
CA GLN A 298 -2.56 -34.97 3.14
C GLN A 298 -2.66 -35.66 4.52
N GLU A 299 -3.60 -36.60 4.69
CA GLU A 299 -3.71 -37.46 5.87
C GLU A 299 -2.77 -38.67 5.84
N MET A 300 -2.13 -38.96 4.70
CA MET A 300 -1.17 -40.06 4.60
C MET A 300 0.05 -39.82 5.50
N THR A 301 0.31 -40.72 6.45
CA THR A 301 1.45 -40.61 7.39
C THR A 301 2.80 -40.42 6.67
N ALA A 302 3.04 -41.13 5.57
CA ALA A 302 4.26 -41.00 4.76
C ALA A 302 4.41 -39.65 4.02
N VAL A 303 3.32 -38.88 3.91
CA VAL A 303 3.30 -37.49 3.44
C VAL A 303 3.54 -36.55 4.61
N GLN A 304 2.86 -36.76 5.75
CA GLN A 304 3.02 -35.97 6.97
C GLN A 304 4.47 -36.02 7.51
N GLU A 305 5.03 -37.22 7.71
CA GLU A 305 6.45 -37.43 8.06
C GLU A 305 7.40 -36.69 7.11
N ARG A 306 7.03 -36.56 5.83
CA ARG A 306 7.87 -35.89 4.84
C ARG A 306 7.77 -34.37 4.93
N LEU A 307 6.57 -33.84 5.08
CA LEU A 307 6.34 -32.41 5.28
C LEU A 307 6.96 -31.95 6.61
N GLU A 308 6.89 -32.76 7.67
CA GLU A 308 7.61 -32.55 8.92
C GLU A 308 9.13 -32.53 8.70
N ALA A 309 9.70 -33.53 8.01
CA ALA A 309 11.13 -33.54 7.68
C ALA A 309 11.54 -32.30 6.87
N TYR A 310 10.73 -31.87 5.90
CA TYR A 310 10.98 -30.66 5.10
C TYR A 310 10.83 -29.37 5.91
N ASN A 311 9.90 -29.29 6.87
CA ASN A 311 9.85 -28.19 7.84
C ASN A 311 11.08 -28.18 8.77
N ILE A 312 11.57 -29.35 9.21
CA ILE A 312 12.82 -29.46 9.99
C ILE A 312 14.03 -28.99 9.16
N HIS A 313 14.09 -29.31 7.87
CA HIS A 313 15.13 -28.78 6.97
C HIS A 313 14.97 -27.27 6.74
N GLY A 314 13.75 -26.76 6.59
CA GLY A 314 13.45 -25.34 6.48
C GLY A 314 13.87 -24.55 7.73
N ASN A 315 13.50 -25.01 8.93
CA ASN A 315 13.86 -24.37 10.19
C ASN A 315 15.38 -24.38 10.42
N LYS A 316 16.08 -25.48 10.08
CA LYS A 316 17.56 -25.53 10.12
C LYS A 316 18.20 -24.57 9.13
N PHE A 317 17.61 -24.41 7.95
CA PHE A 317 18.07 -23.43 6.96
C PHE A 317 17.81 -22.00 7.43
N SER A 318 16.68 -21.71 8.09
CA SER A 318 16.43 -20.41 8.72
C SER A 318 17.39 -20.11 9.87
N GLU A 319 17.62 -21.05 10.78
CA GLU A 319 18.63 -20.91 11.83
C GLU A 319 20.03 -20.62 11.26
N ARG A 320 20.41 -21.29 10.17
CA ARG A 320 21.68 -21.08 9.46
C ARG A 320 21.75 -19.68 8.85
N THR A 321 20.69 -19.29 8.15
CA THR A 321 20.55 -18.00 7.46
C THR A 321 20.57 -16.83 8.46
N PHE A 322 19.79 -16.91 9.54
CA PHE A 322 19.81 -15.92 10.63
C PHE A 322 21.21 -15.75 11.25
N LYS A 323 21.90 -16.85 11.58
CA LYS A 323 23.26 -16.81 12.16
C LYS A 323 24.27 -16.20 11.19
N PHE A 324 24.17 -16.53 9.90
CA PHE A 324 25.03 -15.98 8.86
C PHE A 324 24.77 -14.48 8.61
N LEU A 325 23.52 -14.07 8.43
CA LEU A 325 23.16 -12.68 8.16
C LEU A 325 23.50 -11.76 9.33
N LYS A 326 23.26 -12.20 10.57
CA LYS A 326 23.73 -11.46 11.77
C LYS A 326 25.26 -11.27 11.74
N HIS A 327 26.03 -12.34 11.49
CA HIS A 327 27.48 -12.23 11.41
C HIS A 327 27.93 -11.30 10.26
N GLN A 328 27.23 -11.30 9.12
CA GLN A 328 27.49 -10.37 8.02
C GLN A 328 27.20 -8.91 8.42
N PHE A 329 26.12 -8.61 9.15
CA PHE A 329 25.85 -7.26 9.63
C PHE A 329 26.96 -6.76 10.59
N GLU A 330 27.30 -7.57 11.61
CA GLU A 330 28.43 -7.29 12.52
C GLU A 330 29.76 -7.09 11.76
N TYR A 331 30.00 -7.89 10.72
CA TYR A 331 31.24 -7.86 9.93
C TYR A 331 31.34 -6.63 9.01
N GLN A 332 30.29 -6.32 8.23
CA GLN A 332 30.29 -5.15 7.34
C GLN A 332 30.35 -3.84 8.15
N ALA A 333 29.67 -3.77 9.30
CA ALA A 333 29.74 -2.62 10.19
C ALA A 333 31.16 -2.40 10.75
N ARG A 334 31.86 -3.47 11.16
CA ARG A 334 33.26 -3.39 11.59
C ARG A 334 34.20 -2.96 10.46
N LEU A 335 34.10 -3.56 9.27
CA LEU A 335 34.92 -3.18 8.11
C LEU A 335 34.78 -1.69 7.75
N TYR A 336 33.55 -1.17 7.72
CA TYR A 336 33.32 0.26 7.43
C TYR A 336 33.87 1.17 8.54
N SER A 337 33.78 0.75 9.80
CA SER A 337 34.37 1.45 10.93
C SER A 337 35.89 1.53 10.84
N ASP A 338 36.56 0.42 10.52
CA ASP A 338 38.01 0.33 10.40
C ASP A 338 38.53 1.13 9.19
N HIS A 339 37.89 1.01 8.03
CA HIS A 339 38.25 1.78 6.84
C HIS A 339 38.15 3.30 7.07
N ARG A 340 37.08 3.77 7.72
CA ARG A 340 36.91 5.21 8.02
C ARG A 340 37.88 5.69 9.10
N SER A 341 38.13 4.88 10.14
CA SER A 341 39.10 5.18 11.20
C SER A 341 40.54 5.25 10.66
N SER A 342 40.88 4.43 9.66
CA SER A 342 42.15 4.53 8.94
C SER A 342 42.26 5.82 8.11
N SER A 343 41.16 6.23 7.46
CA SER A 343 41.12 7.40 6.57
C SER A 343 41.17 8.75 7.29
N THR A 344 40.68 8.87 8.51
CA THR A 344 40.57 10.17 9.22
C THR A 344 41.89 10.64 9.85
N GLY A 345 42.87 9.73 10.07
CA GLY A 345 44.10 10.03 10.82
C GLY A 345 45.00 11.14 10.27
N ASN A 346 44.88 11.50 8.98
CA ASN A 346 45.78 12.45 8.30
C ASN A 346 45.26 13.90 8.16
N LYS A 347 44.04 14.24 8.60
CA LYS A 347 43.47 15.60 8.45
C LYS A 347 43.68 16.51 9.67
N LYS A 348 44.91 16.62 10.18
CA LYS A 348 45.31 17.68 11.13
C LYS A 348 45.61 19.00 10.42
N GLY A 349 44.57 19.59 9.83
CA GLY A 349 44.58 20.95 9.27
C GLY A 349 43.44 21.77 9.84
N ASN A 350 43.72 22.97 10.35
CA ASN A 350 42.74 23.80 11.08
C ASN A 350 41.80 24.58 10.14
N SER A 351 41.42 23.96 9.03
CA SER A 351 40.51 24.47 7.99
C SER A 351 39.09 23.97 8.26
N ILE A 352 38.09 24.84 8.07
CA ILE A 352 36.68 24.46 8.08
C ILE A 352 36.47 23.29 7.10
N SER A 353 36.04 22.14 7.62
CA SER A 353 35.73 20.96 6.83
C SER A 353 34.41 21.15 6.09
N ALA A 354 34.39 20.84 4.80
CA ALA A 354 33.14 20.81 4.03
C ALA A 354 32.12 19.87 4.69
N ILE A 355 30.90 20.37 4.90
CA ILE A 355 29.79 19.58 5.44
C ILE A 355 29.34 18.64 4.33
N VAL A 356 29.77 17.37 4.42
CA VAL A 356 29.48 16.32 3.42
C VAL A 356 29.20 15.02 4.15
N ALA A 357 27.94 14.59 4.13
CA ALA A 357 27.53 13.26 4.53
C ALA A 357 28.20 12.20 3.65
N HIS A 358 28.66 11.12 4.27
CA HIS A 358 29.27 9.97 3.61
C HIS A 358 28.33 8.76 3.72
N PRO A 359 27.60 8.39 2.64
CA PRO A 359 26.68 7.26 2.66
C PRO A 359 27.39 5.92 2.86
N HIS A 360 26.66 4.91 3.33
CA HIS A 360 27.23 3.60 3.68
C HIS A 360 27.22 2.63 2.49
N GLU A 361 27.50 3.14 1.28
CA GLU A 361 27.34 2.40 0.01
C GLU A 361 28.05 1.04 -0.05
N GLN A 362 29.19 0.91 0.63
CA GLN A 362 29.92 -0.36 0.71
C GLN A 362 29.15 -1.44 1.49
N ILE A 363 28.41 -1.04 2.52
CA ILE A 363 27.51 -1.91 3.29
C ILE A 363 26.25 -2.19 2.46
N GLU A 364 25.66 -1.14 1.87
CA GLU A 364 24.43 -1.25 1.08
C GLU A 364 24.58 -2.25 -0.08
N ASP A 365 25.64 -2.11 -0.88
CA ASP A 365 25.95 -2.97 -2.03
C ASP A 365 26.28 -4.42 -1.61
N GLN A 366 26.91 -4.64 -0.44
CA GLN A 366 27.25 -5.99 0.03
C GLN A 366 26.08 -6.73 0.68
N LEU A 367 25.12 -6.02 1.29
CA LEU A 367 23.99 -6.65 1.98
C LEU A 367 22.75 -6.82 1.09
N ILE A 368 22.56 -6.00 0.05
CA ILE A 368 21.34 -6.05 -0.80
C ILE A 368 21.12 -7.41 -1.47
N LYS A 369 22.19 -8.16 -1.76
CA LYS A 369 22.14 -9.52 -2.31
C LYS A 369 21.33 -10.50 -1.44
N TYR A 370 21.22 -10.23 -0.14
CA TYR A 370 20.50 -11.07 0.81
C TYR A 370 19.00 -10.78 0.94
N GLN A 371 18.43 -9.86 0.14
CA GLN A 371 16.99 -9.54 0.14
C GLN A 371 16.10 -10.79 0.05
N GLY A 372 16.46 -11.77 -0.80
CA GLY A 372 15.72 -13.04 -0.91
C GLY A 372 15.74 -13.87 0.37
N PHE A 373 16.84 -13.89 1.11
CA PHE A 373 16.91 -14.57 2.41
C PHE A 373 16.07 -13.85 3.48
N ASN A 374 16.02 -12.51 3.47
CA ASN A 374 15.11 -11.76 4.35
C ASN A 374 13.64 -12.06 4.04
N LEU A 375 13.27 -12.26 2.76
CA LEU A 375 11.92 -12.68 2.36
C LEU A 375 11.61 -14.13 2.77
N TRP A 376 12.61 -15.02 2.83
CA TRP A 376 12.45 -16.37 3.36
C TRP A 376 12.12 -16.35 4.86
N GLU A 377 12.93 -15.67 5.67
CA GLU A 377 12.70 -15.52 7.11
C GLU A 377 11.31 -14.91 7.40
N LYS A 378 10.90 -13.92 6.61
CA LYS A 378 9.60 -13.23 6.72
C LYS A 378 8.41 -14.17 6.55
N GLU A 379 8.52 -15.23 5.74
CA GLU A 379 7.45 -16.21 5.53
C GLU A 379 7.55 -17.44 6.44
N MET A 380 8.76 -17.93 6.73
CA MET A 380 8.94 -19.19 7.47
C MET A 380 9.05 -19.00 8.99
N GLU A 381 9.82 -18.02 9.47
CA GLU A 381 9.99 -17.77 10.91
C GLU A 381 9.99 -16.26 11.22
N PRO A 382 8.79 -15.63 11.29
CA PRO A 382 8.63 -14.20 11.52
C PRO A 382 9.28 -13.66 12.81
N ARG A 383 9.64 -14.53 13.76
CA ARG A 383 10.38 -14.17 14.97
C ARG A 383 11.85 -13.90 14.65
N LEU A 384 12.52 -14.81 13.93
CA LEU A 384 13.91 -14.64 13.50
C LEU A 384 14.03 -13.44 12.56
N TYR A 385 13.10 -13.26 11.62
CA TYR A 385 13.02 -12.04 10.81
C TYR A 385 12.97 -10.77 11.66
N SER A 386 12.12 -10.73 12.69
CA SER A 386 11.96 -9.53 13.53
C SER A 386 13.19 -9.24 14.41
N GLU A 387 13.88 -10.26 14.90
CA GLU A 387 15.16 -10.08 15.63
C GLU A 387 16.34 -9.78 14.68
N LEU A 388 16.26 -10.20 13.41
CA LEU A 388 17.26 -9.87 12.39
C LEU A 388 17.20 -8.39 11.99
N GLN A 389 15.99 -7.82 11.86
CA GLN A 389 15.81 -6.36 11.71
C GLN A 389 16.39 -5.60 12.92
N ARG A 390 16.24 -6.14 14.13
CA ARG A 390 16.79 -5.56 15.35
C ARG A 390 18.32 -5.58 15.37
N CYS A 391 18.95 -6.72 15.04
CA CYS A 391 20.41 -6.82 15.00
C CYS A 391 20.97 -5.82 13.98
N TYR A 392 20.40 -5.78 12.77
CA TYR A 392 20.74 -4.77 11.75
C TYR A 392 20.68 -3.33 12.30
N ALA A 393 19.57 -2.95 12.93
CA ALA A 393 19.41 -1.60 13.49
C ALA A 393 20.45 -1.30 14.59
N GLN A 394 20.78 -2.29 15.43
CA GLN A 394 21.77 -2.15 16.50
C GLN A 394 23.22 -2.11 16.01
N ASP A 395 23.55 -2.84 14.94
CA ASP A 395 24.90 -2.88 14.35
C ASP A 395 25.19 -1.60 13.52
N MET A 396 24.18 -0.98 12.92
CA MET A 396 24.33 0.24 12.10
C MET A 396 24.24 1.56 12.91
N ALA A 397 23.51 1.59 14.03
CA ALA A 397 23.35 2.80 14.85
C ALA A 397 24.69 3.50 15.23
N PRO A 398 25.77 2.80 15.66
CA PRO A 398 27.03 3.44 16.02
C PRO A 398 27.74 4.12 14.83
N LEU A 399 27.51 3.63 13.60
CA LEU A 399 28.07 4.21 12.39
C LEU A 399 27.38 5.54 12.08
N TYR A 400 26.04 5.55 12.13
CA TYR A 400 25.26 6.77 11.95
C TYR A 400 25.51 7.79 13.07
N GLU A 401 25.63 7.37 14.33
CA GLU A 401 25.98 8.26 15.44
C GLU A 401 27.33 8.99 15.20
N ARG A 402 28.37 8.27 14.80
CA ARG A 402 29.68 8.88 14.45
C ARG A 402 29.52 9.88 13.32
N ASP A 403 28.82 9.50 12.26
CA ASP A 403 28.71 10.30 11.04
C ASP A 403 27.89 11.58 11.27
N ILE A 404 26.84 11.49 12.09
CA ILE A 404 26.05 12.63 12.58
C ILE A 404 26.90 13.55 13.46
N ARG A 405 27.73 12.97 14.35
CA ARG A 405 28.65 13.73 15.20
C ARG A 405 29.70 14.49 14.36
N GLU A 406 30.27 13.86 13.33
CA GLU A 406 31.18 14.52 12.38
C GLU A 406 30.52 15.71 11.66
N LEU A 407 29.27 15.56 11.19
CA LEU A 407 28.49 16.65 10.57
C LEU A 407 28.20 17.81 11.56
N ILE A 408 27.84 17.48 12.80
CA ILE A 408 27.53 18.45 13.85
C ILE A 408 28.79 19.21 14.29
N ASP A 409 29.94 18.54 14.44
CA ASP A 409 31.20 19.20 14.81
C ASP A 409 31.76 20.06 13.68
N ALA A 410 31.61 19.65 12.41
CA ALA A 410 31.90 20.52 11.26
C ALA A 410 31.06 21.81 11.28
N THR A 411 29.78 21.70 11.61
CA THR A 411 28.83 22.84 11.67
C THR A 411 29.09 23.73 12.89
N ARG A 412 29.44 23.13 14.04
CA ARG A 412 29.82 23.82 15.29
C ARG A 412 31.00 24.78 15.09
N GLY A 413 31.90 24.49 14.14
CA GLY A 413 33.01 25.36 13.77
C GLY A 413 32.60 26.76 13.30
N PHE A 414 31.48 26.89 12.58
CA PHE A 414 30.97 28.18 12.11
C PHE A 414 30.45 29.02 13.29
N TYR A 415 29.59 28.43 14.13
CA TYR A 415 29.10 29.09 15.35
C TYR A 415 30.22 29.46 16.35
N ALA A 416 31.30 28.67 16.39
CA ALA A 416 32.48 28.97 17.20
C ALA A 416 33.32 30.16 16.68
N ALA A 417 33.12 30.59 15.42
CA ALA A 417 33.66 31.85 14.90
C ALA A 417 32.81 33.05 15.37
N LEU A 418 31.47 32.93 15.29
CA LEU A 418 30.54 33.96 15.76
C LEU A 418 30.70 34.25 17.26
N ARG A 419 30.81 33.20 18.08
CA ARG A 419 30.93 33.26 19.55
C ARG A 419 32.21 33.94 20.08
N LYS A 420 33.10 34.41 19.21
CA LYS A 420 34.28 35.23 19.58
C LYS A 420 34.02 36.74 19.58
N ARG A 421 32.82 37.15 19.16
CA ARG A 421 32.32 38.52 19.25
C ARG A 421 31.75 38.75 20.65
N ASP A 422 31.88 39.95 21.18
CA ASP A 422 31.28 40.27 22.49
C ASP A 422 29.77 40.47 22.33
N VAL A 423 28.98 40.09 23.34
CA VAL A 423 27.53 40.38 23.35
C VAL A 423 27.29 41.90 23.30
N ASP A 424 28.26 42.68 23.79
CA ASP A 424 28.21 44.13 23.68
C ASP A 424 28.36 44.69 22.25
N GLU A 425 28.89 43.94 21.29
CA GLU A 425 28.99 44.35 19.87
C GLU A 425 27.66 44.24 19.10
N LEU A 426 26.64 43.59 19.68
CA LEU A 426 25.35 43.32 19.02
C LEU A 426 24.40 44.53 19.10
N GLU A 427 24.61 45.52 18.23
CA GLU A 427 23.82 46.78 18.16
C GLU A 427 22.30 46.59 17.93
N TYR A 428 21.87 45.38 17.49
CA TYR A 428 20.47 45.04 17.19
C TYR A 428 19.70 44.34 18.33
N ILE A 429 20.34 44.04 19.47
CA ILE A 429 19.69 43.44 20.65
C ILE A 429 19.28 44.53 21.63
N PHE A 430 18.09 44.39 22.25
CA PHE A 430 17.62 45.33 23.26
C PHE A 430 18.42 45.13 24.55
N LYS A 431 19.11 46.19 24.99
CA LYS A 431 19.90 46.22 26.22
C LYS A 431 19.18 47.06 27.29
N PRO A 432 19.21 46.66 28.58
CA PRO A 432 18.75 47.51 29.66
C PRO A 432 19.51 48.85 29.63
N GLU A 433 18.80 49.97 29.74
CA GLU A 433 19.47 51.28 29.78
C GLU A 433 20.23 51.44 31.11
N GLU A 434 21.54 51.19 31.09
CA GLU A 434 22.41 51.50 32.23
C GLU A 434 22.23 52.97 32.61
N SER A 435 21.60 53.20 33.78
CA SER A 435 21.31 54.53 34.28
C SER A 435 22.59 55.25 34.73
N ARG A 436 23.37 55.76 33.76
CA ARG A 436 24.59 56.54 33.98
C ARG A 436 24.34 57.58 35.08
N PRO A 437 24.92 57.40 36.29
CA PRO A 437 24.55 58.24 37.42
C PRO A 437 24.98 59.67 37.15
N ALA A 438 24.06 60.62 37.29
CA ALA A 438 24.21 62.02 36.85
C ALA A 438 25.29 62.85 37.60
N ARG A 439 26.18 62.19 38.36
CA ARG A 439 27.39 62.76 38.98
C ARG A 439 28.64 62.67 38.10
N ALA A 440 28.65 61.85 37.04
CA ALA A 440 29.83 61.63 36.20
C ALA A 440 30.26 62.84 35.33
N LEU A 441 29.49 63.93 35.30
CA LEU A 441 29.78 65.16 34.54
C LEU A 441 30.63 66.20 35.31
N ALA A 442 31.10 65.90 36.52
CA ALA A 442 31.76 66.87 37.39
C ALA A 442 33.28 67.08 37.13
N TYR A 443 33.98 66.11 36.52
CA TYR A 443 35.44 66.13 36.39
C TYR A 443 35.95 65.54 35.07
N ALA A 444 35.81 66.30 33.98
CA ALA A 444 36.59 66.13 32.75
C ALA A 444 36.77 67.50 32.05
N PRO A 445 38.00 68.02 31.86
CA PRO A 445 38.20 69.34 31.28
C PRO A 445 38.21 69.32 29.75
N ASN A 446 37.46 70.24 29.14
CA ASN A 446 37.62 70.79 27.78
C ASN A 446 38.24 69.88 26.70
N LEU A 447 37.44 69.00 26.09
CA LEU A 447 37.64 68.57 24.71
C LEU A 447 36.49 69.07 23.83
N ARG A 448 36.70 70.22 23.17
CA ARG A 448 35.96 70.57 21.96
C ARG A 448 36.57 69.80 20.80
N GLY A 449 35.89 68.77 20.31
CA GLY A 449 36.39 68.00 19.17
C GLY A 449 35.47 66.87 18.74
N ASP A 450 34.69 67.13 17.68
CA ASP A 450 34.18 66.14 16.73
C ASP A 450 33.36 64.94 17.28
N ASP A 451 32.10 65.21 17.63
CA ASP A 451 31.04 64.19 17.71
C ASP A 451 30.37 63.92 16.33
N SER A 452 31.05 64.19 15.21
CA SER A 452 30.52 63.97 13.84
C SER A 452 30.98 62.66 13.21
N ARG A 453 31.09 61.59 14.01
CA ARG A 453 31.21 60.22 13.49
C ARG A 453 29.90 59.82 12.79
N PRO A 454 29.84 59.66 11.46
CA PRO A 454 28.60 59.27 10.79
C PRO A 454 28.22 57.84 11.21
N HIS A 455 27.00 57.66 11.71
CA HIS A 455 26.49 56.33 12.06
C HIS A 455 26.58 55.36 10.87
N ARG A 456 26.99 54.10 11.12
CA ARG A 456 27.31 53.10 10.08
C ARG A 456 26.09 52.48 9.37
N TYR A 457 24.90 53.09 9.47
CA TYR A 457 23.68 52.73 8.75
C TYR A 457 23.82 52.59 7.22
N ARG A 458 24.91 53.08 6.61
CA ARG A 458 25.11 53.07 5.15
C ARG A 458 25.71 51.77 4.59
N HIS A 459 26.16 50.82 5.41
CA HIS A 459 26.84 49.61 4.90
C HIS A 459 25.90 48.47 4.47
N MET A 460 24.71 48.35 5.09
CA MET A 460 23.71 47.31 4.76
C MET A 460 23.08 47.45 3.35
N LEU A 461 23.43 48.47 2.57
CA LEU A 461 22.66 48.94 1.41
C LEU A 461 23.44 48.94 0.08
N ARG A 462 24.54 48.18 -0.06
CA ARG A 462 25.25 48.00 -1.36
C ARG A 462 25.46 46.54 -1.77
N GLY A 463 24.38 45.76 -1.79
CA GLY A 463 24.33 44.49 -2.52
C GLY A 463 24.25 44.71 -4.04
N SER A 464 25.38 44.52 -4.73
CA SER A 464 25.53 44.25 -6.18
C SER A 464 24.62 44.99 -7.20
N VAL A 465 25.13 46.10 -7.74
CA VAL A 465 25.15 46.33 -9.21
C VAL A 465 26.46 47.04 -9.56
N GLU A 466 27.35 46.31 -10.26
CA GLU A 466 28.34 46.73 -11.27
C GLU A 466 29.50 45.73 -11.28
N GLY A 467 29.93 45.33 -12.48
CA GLY A 467 31.13 44.50 -12.67
C GLY A 467 32.07 45.13 -13.70
N VAL A 468 33.15 44.42 -14.00
CA VAL A 468 34.17 44.69 -15.04
C VAL A 468 35.35 45.61 -14.61
N MET A 469 36.52 44.96 -14.57
CA MET A 469 37.91 45.49 -14.61
C MET A 469 38.48 46.29 -13.43
N GLY A 470 39.71 45.91 -13.03
CA GLY A 470 40.51 46.56 -12.00
C GLY A 470 41.50 45.62 -11.32
N GLY A 471 42.45 45.04 -12.07
CA GLY A 471 43.42 44.09 -11.51
C GLY A 471 44.55 44.76 -10.72
N GLY A 472 44.82 44.29 -9.50
CA GLY A 472 45.94 44.76 -8.67
C GLY A 472 46.09 43.91 -7.39
N PHE A 473 47.31 43.47 -7.08
CA PHE A 473 47.58 42.65 -5.90
C PHE A 473 47.56 43.48 -4.60
N SER A 474 46.86 42.98 -3.57
CA SER A 474 47.20 43.28 -2.18
C SER A 474 46.78 42.10 -1.29
N GLY A 475 47.77 41.44 -0.67
CA GLY A 475 47.53 40.34 0.26
C GLY A 475 47.23 40.86 1.67
N GLY A 476 45.95 41.13 1.96
CA GLY A 476 45.47 41.48 3.30
C GLY A 476 44.37 40.52 3.75
N SER A 477 44.51 39.94 4.95
CA SER A 477 43.43 39.15 5.55
C SER A 477 42.32 40.09 6.04
N GLY A 478 41.40 40.41 5.14
CA GLY A 478 40.17 41.11 5.50
C GLY A 478 39.34 40.24 6.44
N ARG A 479 38.88 40.80 7.56
CA ARG A 479 37.76 40.21 8.30
C ARG A 479 36.55 40.30 7.35
N SER A 480 35.90 39.16 7.12
CA SER A 480 34.60 39.04 6.44
C SER A 480 33.58 40.00 7.06
N SER A 481 32.54 40.38 6.30
CA SER A 481 31.43 41.13 6.89
C SER A 481 30.80 40.31 8.01
N ILE A 482 30.23 41.00 9.01
CA ILE A 482 29.47 40.38 10.09
C ILE A 482 28.36 39.48 9.48
N ASP A 483 27.70 40.00 8.44
CA ASP A 483 26.66 39.34 7.66
C ASP A 483 27.15 38.13 6.85
N GLU A 484 28.42 38.10 6.44
CA GLU A 484 28.99 37.00 5.63
C GLU A 484 29.32 35.79 6.50
N ASP A 485 29.95 35.99 7.66
CA ASP A 485 30.20 34.92 8.64
C ASP A 485 28.90 34.32 9.20
N GLU A 486 27.88 35.17 9.37
CA GLU A 486 26.57 34.77 9.91
C GLU A 486 25.75 34.04 8.84
N LYS A 487 25.71 34.54 7.60
CA LYS A 487 25.15 33.79 6.49
C LYS A 487 25.88 32.46 6.27
N ALA A 488 27.20 32.41 6.45
CA ALA A 488 27.94 31.15 6.36
C ALA A 488 27.54 30.15 7.45
N ALA A 489 27.11 30.59 8.63
CA ALA A 489 26.52 29.74 9.66
C ALA A 489 25.09 29.29 9.31
N ASP A 490 24.27 30.18 8.75
CA ASP A 490 22.93 29.86 8.23
C ASP A 490 23.00 28.78 7.13
N ASP A 491 23.82 29.02 6.10
CA ASP A 491 24.04 28.12 4.97
C ASP A 491 24.68 26.78 5.44
N ALA A 492 25.54 26.80 6.47
CA ALA A 492 26.12 25.61 7.06
C ALA A 492 25.08 24.75 7.80
N PHE A 493 24.22 25.36 8.62
CA PHE A 493 23.14 24.64 9.30
C PHE A 493 22.13 24.08 8.28
N ALA A 494 21.77 24.85 7.26
CA ALA A 494 20.88 24.41 6.19
C ALA A 494 21.45 23.20 5.42
N GLN A 495 22.76 23.19 5.14
CA GLN A 495 23.45 22.04 4.56
C GLN A 495 23.46 20.83 5.51
N MET A 496 23.77 21.05 6.79
CA MET A 496 23.82 20.00 7.81
C MET A 496 22.46 19.31 7.99
N ILE A 497 21.36 20.06 8.19
CA ILE A 497 20.03 19.47 8.37
C ILE A 497 19.54 18.79 7.09
N SER A 498 19.82 19.36 5.92
CA SER A 498 19.50 18.74 4.62
C SER A 498 20.20 17.38 4.48
N GLN A 499 21.49 17.31 4.78
CA GLN A 499 22.28 16.08 4.65
C GLN A 499 21.97 15.05 5.73
N GLY A 500 21.73 15.47 6.97
CA GLY A 500 21.29 14.59 8.06
C GLY A 500 19.95 13.92 7.74
N ILE A 501 18.96 14.71 7.27
CA ILE A 501 17.67 14.17 6.83
C ILE A 501 17.83 13.29 5.57
N MET A 502 18.72 13.63 4.62
CA MET A 502 18.99 12.75 3.48
C MET A 502 19.64 11.41 3.87
N LEU A 503 20.49 11.36 4.90
CA LEU A 503 21.01 10.08 5.43
C LEU A 503 19.88 9.24 6.07
N VAL A 504 19.03 9.87 6.89
CA VAL A 504 17.85 9.23 7.49
C VAL A 504 16.93 8.64 6.42
N CYS A 505 16.60 9.41 5.38
CA CYS A 505 15.73 8.92 4.31
C CYS A 505 16.39 7.82 3.45
N ARG A 506 17.70 7.94 3.18
CA ARG A 506 18.47 6.91 2.47
C ARG A 506 18.43 5.59 3.23
N GLU A 507 18.64 5.62 4.54
CA GLU A 507 18.59 4.43 5.39
C GLU A 507 17.17 3.85 5.49
N GLN A 508 16.13 4.68 5.67
CA GLN A 508 14.75 4.19 5.71
C GLN A 508 14.38 3.47 4.40
N ASN A 509 14.75 4.05 3.26
CA ASN A 509 14.52 3.48 1.94
C ASN A 509 15.31 2.19 1.73
N TYR A 510 16.60 2.18 2.08
CA TYR A 510 17.46 1.00 1.97
C TYR A 510 16.98 -0.17 2.85
N MET A 511 16.69 0.08 4.13
CA MET A 511 16.13 -0.90 5.06
C MET A 511 14.78 -1.45 4.55
N SER A 512 13.93 -0.59 3.98
CA SER A 512 12.64 -1.00 3.40
C SER A 512 12.81 -1.90 2.17
N ASP A 513 13.86 -1.69 1.37
CA ASP A 513 14.19 -2.54 0.23
C ASP A 513 14.80 -3.87 0.70
N LEU A 514 15.83 -3.82 1.54
CA LEU A 514 16.57 -4.98 2.07
C LEU A 514 15.63 -6.00 2.76
N PHE A 515 14.65 -5.52 3.54
CA PHE A 515 13.69 -6.37 4.25
C PHE A 515 12.36 -6.60 3.51
N GLY A 516 12.20 -6.06 2.29
CA GLY A 516 10.99 -6.24 1.47
C GLY A 516 9.74 -5.68 2.13
N GLN A 517 9.78 -4.43 2.59
CA GLN A 517 8.69 -3.72 3.25
C GLN A 517 8.10 -2.56 2.41
N THR A 518 8.56 -2.39 1.16
CA THR A 518 8.05 -1.40 0.20
C THR A 518 6.64 -1.72 -0.31
N LEU A 519 5.90 -0.68 -0.70
CA LEU A 519 4.50 -0.75 -1.16
C LEU A 519 4.32 -1.63 -2.43
N THR A 520 5.35 -1.67 -3.26
CA THR A 520 5.45 -2.44 -4.52
C THR A 520 6.34 -3.68 -4.40
N GLY A 521 6.89 -3.97 -3.22
CA GLY A 521 7.81 -5.09 -3.00
C GLY A 521 7.12 -6.47 -3.10
N PRO A 522 7.88 -7.54 -3.38
CA PRO A 522 7.36 -8.90 -3.42
C PRO A 522 6.77 -9.31 -2.05
N LYS A 523 5.58 -9.90 -2.06
CA LYS A 523 4.85 -10.25 -0.84
C LYS A 523 5.18 -11.67 -0.37
N SER A 524 5.57 -12.54 -1.29
CA SER A 524 5.98 -13.94 -1.07
C SER A 524 7.39 -14.19 -1.59
N PHE A 525 8.13 -15.14 -1.01
CA PHE A 525 9.45 -15.57 -1.49
C PHE A 525 9.39 -16.19 -2.91
N LEU A 526 8.22 -16.69 -3.33
CA LEU A 526 7.98 -17.14 -4.71
C LEU A 526 7.85 -15.99 -5.73
N GLU A 527 7.65 -14.75 -5.27
CA GLU A 527 7.55 -13.54 -6.11
C GLU A 527 8.87 -12.75 -6.15
N ARG A 528 9.95 -13.26 -5.55
CA ARG A 528 11.22 -12.54 -5.42
C ARG A 528 11.82 -12.20 -6.80
N GLY A 529 12.41 -11.01 -6.88
CA GLY A 529 13.13 -10.55 -8.07
C GLY A 529 14.50 -11.21 -8.25
N MET A 530 15.30 -10.66 -9.16
CA MET A 530 16.68 -11.09 -9.36
C MET A 530 17.54 -10.79 -8.12
N VAL A 531 18.56 -11.61 -7.88
CA VAL A 531 19.57 -11.34 -6.83
C VAL A 531 20.48 -10.21 -7.32
N TYR A 532 20.44 -9.07 -6.61
CA TYR A 532 21.25 -7.91 -6.96
C TYR A 532 22.66 -7.98 -6.36
N SER A 533 23.68 -7.75 -7.17
CA SER A 533 25.10 -7.71 -6.74
C SER A 533 25.50 -6.36 -6.11
N GLN A 534 24.73 -5.31 -6.39
CA GLN A 534 24.88 -3.91 -5.93
C GLN A 534 23.49 -3.26 -5.92
N VAL A 535 23.31 -2.11 -5.26
CA VAL A 535 22.03 -1.39 -5.25
C VAL A 535 21.65 -0.94 -6.68
N PRO A 536 20.51 -1.40 -7.25
CA PRO A 536 20.21 -1.19 -8.67
C PRO A 536 20.07 0.28 -9.10
N ASN A 537 19.59 1.14 -8.21
CA ASN A 537 19.51 2.58 -8.44
C ASN A 537 19.76 3.35 -7.13
N LYS A 538 21.02 3.72 -6.88
CA LYS A 538 21.41 4.51 -5.70
C LYS A 538 20.74 5.89 -5.63
N SER A 539 20.24 6.42 -6.75
CA SER A 539 19.47 7.67 -6.75
C SER A 539 18.04 7.48 -6.24
N ASP A 540 17.49 6.26 -6.26
CA ASP A 540 16.14 6.02 -5.71
C ASP A 540 16.13 5.95 -4.18
N LEU A 541 17.25 5.60 -3.55
CA LEU A 541 17.34 5.67 -2.08
C LEU A 541 17.21 7.12 -1.56
N TYR A 542 17.51 8.13 -2.39
CA TYR A 542 17.26 9.54 -2.09
C TYR A 542 15.87 10.03 -2.53
N SER A 543 15.04 9.17 -3.15
CA SER A 543 13.73 9.56 -3.65
C SER A 543 12.69 9.66 -2.53
N ARG A 544 11.68 10.49 -2.77
CA ARG A 544 10.49 10.60 -1.93
C ARG A 544 9.54 9.47 -2.30
N ARG A 545 9.29 8.55 -1.35
CA ARG A 545 8.39 7.41 -1.53
C ARG A 545 6.99 7.68 -0.96
N ASP A 546 5.99 7.01 -1.53
CA ASP A 546 4.58 7.16 -1.15
C ASP A 546 4.27 6.53 0.22
N LYS A 547 3.38 7.19 0.99
CA LYS A 547 3.06 6.76 2.36
C LYS A 547 2.49 5.33 2.41
N ILE A 548 3.17 4.46 3.16
CA ILE A 548 2.83 3.04 3.32
C ILE A 548 1.42 2.89 3.94
N ARG A 549 0.55 2.14 3.26
CA ARG A 549 -0.85 1.93 3.68
C ARG A 549 -1.02 1.01 4.89
N ASP A 550 -0.07 0.11 5.15
CA ASP A 550 -0.11 -0.76 6.34
C ASP A 550 0.52 -0.07 7.55
N VAL A 551 -0.34 0.34 8.48
CA VAL A 551 0.01 0.99 9.75
C VAL A 551 0.92 0.10 10.63
N LYS A 552 0.86 -1.24 10.51
CA LYS A 552 1.75 -2.15 11.25
C LYS A 552 3.17 -2.12 10.71
N VAL A 553 3.32 -2.11 9.38
CA VAL A 553 4.63 -2.02 8.71
C VAL A 553 5.25 -0.64 8.96
N SER A 554 4.48 0.43 8.75
CA SER A 554 4.93 1.81 9.04
C SER A 554 5.40 1.98 10.50
N LYS A 555 4.67 1.40 11.48
CA LYS A 555 5.11 1.42 12.88
C LYS A 555 6.38 0.60 13.15
N LYS A 556 6.58 -0.55 12.48
CA LYS A 556 7.82 -1.32 12.60
C LYS A 556 9.02 -0.54 12.06
N ILE A 557 8.90 0.03 10.85
CA ILE A 557 9.93 0.87 10.23
C ILE A 557 10.30 2.02 11.16
N LEU A 558 9.31 2.75 11.67
CA LEU A 558 9.51 3.82 12.64
C LEU A 558 10.33 3.37 13.86
N THR A 559 9.98 2.24 14.50
CA THR A 559 10.73 1.74 15.66
C THR A 559 12.16 1.32 15.33
N TRP A 560 12.45 0.85 14.12
CA TRP A 560 13.83 0.60 13.70
C TRP A 560 14.60 1.91 13.43
N MET A 561 13.97 2.92 12.83
CA MET A 561 14.56 4.26 12.68
C MET A 561 14.82 4.93 14.03
N GLU A 562 13.90 4.79 14.99
CA GLU A 562 14.05 5.27 16.37
C GLU A 562 15.27 4.63 17.09
N ILE A 563 15.65 3.39 16.73
CA ILE A 563 16.84 2.70 17.26
C ILE A 563 18.12 3.14 16.52
N ILE A 564 18.11 3.24 15.18
CA ILE A 564 19.29 3.65 14.41
C ILE A 564 19.69 5.10 14.72
N PHE A 565 18.70 5.97 14.98
CA PHE A 565 18.88 7.41 15.12
C PHE A 565 18.51 7.94 16.52
N GLU A 566 18.52 7.10 17.57
CA GLU A 566 18.19 7.47 18.95
C GLU A 566 18.95 8.74 19.42
N THR A 567 20.22 8.85 19.05
CA THR A 567 21.11 9.95 19.45
C THR A 567 21.01 11.20 18.55
N LEU A 568 20.26 11.16 17.44
CA LEU A 568 20.19 12.26 16.47
C LEU A 568 19.51 13.51 17.05
N GLU A 569 18.32 13.37 17.65
CA GLU A 569 17.62 14.52 18.26
C GLU A 569 18.44 15.20 19.39
N PRO A 570 18.96 14.51 20.42
CA PRO A 570 19.70 15.16 21.49
C PRO A 570 21.02 15.80 21.01
N ASN A 571 21.72 15.19 20.05
CA ASN A 571 22.93 15.80 19.46
C ASN A 571 22.58 17.06 18.66
N LEU A 572 21.49 17.05 17.88
CA LEU A 572 21.00 18.24 17.16
C LEU A 572 20.58 19.34 18.14
N VAL A 573 19.79 19.04 19.17
CA VAL A 573 19.39 20.02 20.19
C VAL A 573 20.61 20.69 20.85
N GLY A 574 21.68 19.92 21.12
CA GLY A 574 22.95 20.47 21.60
C GLY A 574 23.65 21.44 20.63
N LEU A 575 23.41 21.32 19.31
CA LEU A 575 23.87 22.28 18.29
C LEU A 575 22.95 23.51 18.20
N LEU A 576 21.62 23.32 18.25
CA LEU A 576 20.65 24.43 18.27
C LEU A 576 20.89 25.35 19.46
N GLU A 577 21.05 24.77 20.66
CA GLU A 577 21.44 25.52 21.85
C GLU A 577 22.77 26.24 21.69
N TYR A 578 23.76 25.64 21.02
CA TYR A 578 25.07 26.28 20.83
C TYR A 578 25.00 27.50 19.90
N GLY A 579 24.23 27.42 18.80
CA GLY A 579 24.04 28.53 17.88
C GLY A 579 23.18 29.65 18.48
N VAL A 580 22.03 29.35 19.07
CA VAL A 580 21.14 30.35 19.70
C VAL A 580 21.78 31.01 20.93
N LYS A 581 22.66 30.31 21.67
CA LYS A 581 23.50 30.91 22.74
C LYS A 581 24.68 31.73 22.20
N SER A 582 24.81 31.89 20.89
CA SER A 582 25.87 32.69 20.24
C SER A 582 25.26 33.89 19.50
N ASP A 583 24.13 33.71 18.80
CA ASP A 583 23.23 34.78 18.34
C ASP A 583 21.78 34.26 18.35
N PRO A 584 20.85 34.85 19.13
CA PRO A 584 19.46 34.42 19.17
C PRO A 584 18.70 34.55 17.84
N THR A 585 19.10 35.46 16.95
CA THR A 585 18.42 35.66 15.65
C THR A 585 18.67 34.50 14.67
N GLN A 586 19.74 33.73 14.87
CA GLN A 586 20.00 32.46 14.16
C GLN A 586 18.91 31.41 14.37
N ALA A 587 18.05 31.54 15.40
CA ALA A 587 16.91 30.65 15.56
C ALA A 587 15.96 30.70 14.33
N VAL A 588 15.88 31.85 13.64
CA VAL A 588 14.94 32.06 12.52
C VAL A 588 15.41 31.37 11.25
N SER A 589 16.68 31.47 10.91
CA SER A 589 17.29 30.76 9.78
C SER A 589 17.30 29.25 10.03
N MET A 590 17.55 28.81 11.27
CA MET A 590 17.39 27.40 11.66
C MET A 590 15.94 26.90 11.49
N MET A 591 14.93 27.67 11.93
CA MET A 591 13.52 27.31 11.75
C MET A 591 13.18 27.16 10.26
N GLY A 592 13.53 28.15 9.42
CA GLY A 592 13.31 28.09 7.98
C GLY A 592 13.99 26.91 7.29
N ALA A 593 15.23 26.58 7.68
CA ALA A 593 15.96 25.43 7.14
C ALA A 593 15.35 24.08 7.52
N VAL A 594 14.75 23.97 8.71
CA VAL A 594 14.04 22.76 9.18
C VAL A 594 12.66 22.64 8.52
N GLU A 595 11.93 23.75 8.43
CA GLU A 595 10.62 23.83 7.78
C GLU A 595 10.70 23.47 6.29
N PHE A 596 11.75 23.92 5.58
CA PHE A 596 12.02 23.52 4.20
C PHE A 596 12.24 22.01 4.02
N GLN A 597 12.89 21.33 4.98
CA GLN A 597 12.97 19.86 4.94
C GLN A 597 11.62 19.20 5.27
N GLN A 598 10.85 19.76 6.21
CA GLN A 598 9.51 19.25 6.54
C GLN A 598 8.58 19.31 5.33
N GLU A 599 8.55 20.43 4.60
CA GLU A 599 7.77 20.61 3.37
C GLU A 599 8.20 19.65 2.26
N LYS A 600 9.52 19.55 2.00
CA LYS A 600 10.10 18.65 0.97
C LYS A 600 9.64 17.20 1.14
N TRP A 601 9.57 16.71 2.38
CA TRP A 601 9.22 15.33 2.70
C TRP A 601 7.76 15.13 3.14
N ASP A 602 6.92 16.18 3.21
CA ASP A 602 5.53 16.04 3.69
C ASP A 602 4.71 15.08 2.81
N GLY A 603 3.82 14.29 3.43
CA GLY A 603 3.01 13.30 2.72
C GLY A 603 3.77 12.04 2.24
N SER A 604 5.05 11.90 2.58
CA SER A 604 5.83 10.68 2.33
C SER A 604 5.63 9.58 3.39
N ASP A 605 6.36 8.47 3.24
CA ASP A 605 6.53 7.43 4.25
C ASP A 605 7.58 7.78 5.34
N GLN A 606 8.30 8.90 5.23
CA GLN A 606 9.42 9.31 6.10
C GLN A 606 8.95 9.88 7.45
N GLU A 607 8.07 9.14 8.13
CA GLU A 607 7.39 9.50 9.38
C GLU A 607 8.40 9.85 10.51
N PHE A 608 9.55 9.17 10.58
CA PHE A 608 10.60 9.50 11.55
C PHE A 608 11.24 10.88 11.27
N ALA A 609 11.64 11.14 10.03
CA ALA A 609 12.24 12.41 9.63
C ALA A 609 11.28 13.60 9.86
N LEU A 610 10.00 13.43 9.51
CA LEU A 610 8.97 14.45 9.73
C LEU A 610 8.73 14.74 11.22
N ARG A 611 8.77 13.72 12.09
CA ARG A 611 8.68 13.90 13.56
C ARG A 611 9.90 14.61 14.12
N LEU A 612 11.10 14.26 13.66
CA LEU A 612 12.34 14.90 14.05
C LEU A 612 12.34 16.39 13.67
N CYS A 613 12.01 16.72 12.41
CA CYS A 613 11.85 18.10 11.96
C CYS A 613 10.83 18.85 12.82
N LYS A 614 9.66 18.25 13.10
CA LYS A 614 8.61 18.89 13.91
C LYS A 614 9.04 19.13 15.37
N SER A 615 9.75 18.18 15.99
CA SER A 615 10.30 18.36 17.35
C SER A 615 11.34 19.49 17.38
N ILE A 616 12.26 19.51 16.41
CA ILE A 616 13.28 20.55 16.27
C ILE A 616 12.64 21.93 16.04
N LEU A 617 11.66 22.03 15.14
CA LEU A 617 10.94 23.27 14.84
C LEU A 617 10.25 23.80 16.11
N GLN A 618 9.47 22.97 16.81
CA GLN A 618 8.81 23.36 18.06
C GLN A 618 9.78 23.81 19.16
N ARG A 619 10.95 23.18 19.26
CA ARG A 619 12.01 23.60 20.20
C ARG A 619 12.60 24.96 19.81
N LEU A 620 12.89 25.18 18.52
CA LEU A 620 13.40 26.46 18.01
C LEU A 620 12.38 27.60 18.16
N THR A 621 11.11 27.36 17.82
CA THR A 621 10.00 28.31 18.04
C THR A 621 9.99 28.75 19.49
N LYS A 622 10.00 27.80 20.44
CA LYS A 622 10.00 28.10 21.88
C LYS A 622 11.27 28.83 22.34
N MET A 623 12.44 28.51 21.80
CA MET A 623 13.69 29.21 22.10
C MET A 623 13.67 30.66 21.62
N PHE A 624 13.11 30.90 20.42
CA PHE A 624 12.91 32.23 19.87
C PHE A 624 11.83 33.02 20.64
N GLU A 625 10.68 32.41 20.97
CA GLU A 625 9.64 33.02 21.80
C GLU A 625 10.16 33.45 23.17
N ASN A 626 10.94 32.60 23.85
CA ASN A 626 11.58 32.95 25.12
C ASN A 626 12.49 34.18 24.96
N PHE A 627 13.33 34.22 23.92
CA PHE A 627 14.17 35.38 23.61
C PHE A 627 13.34 36.65 23.39
N ILE A 628 12.22 36.57 22.65
CA ILE A 628 11.33 37.72 22.43
C ILE A 628 10.65 38.17 23.74
N VAL A 629 10.27 37.25 24.63
CA VAL A 629 9.77 37.57 25.97
C VAL A 629 10.85 38.26 26.82
N ASP A 630 12.12 37.83 26.74
CA ASP A 630 13.24 38.53 27.37
C ASP A 630 13.45 39.94 26.78
N GLN A 631 13.34 40.12 25.46
CA GLN A 631 13.43 41.45 24.83
C GLN A 631 12.29 42.37 25.26
N VAL A 632 11.05 41.87 25.31
CA VAL A 632 9.87 42.61 25.81
C VAL A 632 10.08 43.02 27.27
N ARG A 633 10.52 42.11 28.13
CA ARG A 633 10.80 42.43 29.54
C ARG A 633 11.86 43.53 29.67
N ILE A 634 12.92 43.51 28.86
CA ILE A 634 13.96 44.56 28.88
C ILE A 634 13.38 45.94 28.49
N ILE A 635 12.44 45.99 27.55
CA ILE A 635 11.75 47.24 27.16
C ILE A 635 10.82 47.72 28.29
N GLU A 636 10.07 46.83 28.93
CA GLU A 636 9.16 47.15 30.04
C GLU A 636 9.89 47.55 31.34
N GLU A 637 11.04 46.93 31.64
CA GLU A 637 11.87 47.24 32.81
C GLU A 637 12.70 48.54 32.63
N THR A 638 12.79 49.09 31.41
CA THR A 638 13.56 50.31 31.12
C THR A 638 12.84 51.57 31.61
N LYS A 639 13.06 51.90 32.89
CA LYS A 639 12.43 53.05 33.58
C LYS A 639 12.91 54.41 33.06
N ILE A 640 12.08 55.01 32.21
CA ILE A 640 12.24 56.38 31.70
C ILE A 640 11.50 57.36 32.64
N SER A 641 11.96 58.61 32.72
CA SER A 641 11.32 59.63 33.57
C SER A 641 11.05 60.92 32.81
N SER A 642 9.78 61.33 32.77
CA SER A 642 9.24 62.59 32.22
C SER A 642 9.90 63.86 32.78
N LYS A 643 10.54 63.76 33.95
CA LYS A 643 11.21 64.86 34.68
C LYS A 643 12.37 65.49 33.91
N LYS A 644 12.94 64.79 32.94
CA LYS A 644 13.92 65.32 31.99
C LYS A 644 13.50 64.95 30.56
N ARG A 645 13.77 65.83 29.61
CA ARG A 645 13.72 65.50 28.19
C ARG A 645 14.84 64.51 27.88
N LYS A 646 14.51 63.24 27.77
CA LYS A 646 15.19 62.32 26.85
C LYS A 646 14.56 62.53 25.48
N GLY A 647 15.37 62.46 24.42
CA GLY A 647 14.87 62.47 23.04
C GLY A 647 14.41 61.08 22.61
N ILE A 648 14.82 60.67 21.42
CA ILE A 648 14.59 59.31 20.92
C ILE A 648 15.25 58.28 21.86
N LEU A 649 14.45 57.31 22.30
CA LEU A 649 14.81 56.27 23.27
C LEU A 649 15.67 55.18 22.63
N SER A 650 16.50 54.50 23.42
CA SER A 650 17.44 53.46 22.96
C SER A 650 16.73 52.37 22.15
N PHE A 651 15.65 51.79 22.69
CA PHE A 651 14.88 50.74 22.01
C PHE A 651 14.20 51.21 20.72
N PHE A 652 13.84 52.49 20.60
CA PHE A 652 13.35 53.06 19.34
C PHE A 652 14.45 53.19 18.27
N LYS A 653 15.72 53.37 18.66
CA LYS A 653 16.87 53.31 17.73
C LYS A 653 17.31 51.87 17.41
N THR A 654 17.13 50.91 18.32
CA THR A 654 17.47 49.49 18.12
C THR A 654 16.48 48.74 17.23
N PHE A 655 15.17 48.95 17.41
CA PHE A 655 14.13 48.17 16.72
C PHE A 655 14.25 48.14 15.17
N PRO A 656 14.57 49.24 14.47
CA PRO A 656 14.73 49.19 13.01
C PRO A 656 15.89 48.31 12.53
N VAL A 657 16.97 48.21 13.33
CA VAL A 657 18.12 47.32 13.05
C VAL A 657 17.76 45.87 13.36
N PHE A 658 17.07 45.64 14.48
CA PHE A 658 16.50 44.33 14.83
C PHE A 658 15.58 43.81 13.71
N ALA A 659 14.66 44.63 13.21
CA ALA A 659 13.76 44.26 12.13
C ALA A 659 14.51 43.95 10.82
N MET A 660 15.53 44.75 10.45
CA MET A 660 16.38 44.44 9.29
C MET A 660 17.10 43.10 9.44
N ARG A 661 17.70 42.83 10.61
CA ARG A 661 18.37 41.56 10.92
C ARG A 661 17.41 40.36 10.83
N MET A 662 16.22 40.50 11.39
CA MET A 662 15.17 39.48 11.37
C MET A 662 14.67 39.17 9.95
N GLU A 663 14.49 40.18 9.10
CA GLU A 663 14.15 39.97 7.68
C GLU A 663 15.31 39.32 6.89
N MET A 664 16.57 39.59 7.23
CA MET A 664 17.72 38.91 6.62
C MET A 664 17.77 37.42 7.00
N ALA A 665 17.57 37.08 8.28
CA ALA A 665 17.51 35.69 8.74
C ALA A 665 16.28 34.94 8.16
N ALA A 666 15.18 35.65 7.93
CA ALA A 666 13.96 35.12 7.29
C ALA A 666 14.00 35.12 5.74
N SER A 667 15.13 35.49 5.10
CA SER A 667 15.19 35.70 3.64
C SER A 667 14.89 34.47 2.78
N ASN A 668 15.13 33.26 3.31
CA ASN A 668 14.81 31.98 2.65
C ASN A 668 13.45 31.39 3.10
N VAL A 669 12.67 32.09 3.92
CA VAL A 669 11.40 31.59 4.50
C VAL A 669 10.22 31.95 3.60
N GLN A 670 9.31 31.01 3.36
CA GLN A 670 8.12 31.25 2.54
C GLN A 670 7.14 32.24 3.21
N PRO A 671 6.39 33.06 2.45
CA PRO A 671 5.43 34.01 3.03
C PRO A 671 4.32 33.39 3.88
N GLU A 672 3.93 32.15 3.58
CA GLU A 672 2.81 31.43 4.22
C GLU A 672 3.25 30.47 5.35
N SER A 673 4.53 30.52 5.76
CA SER A 673 5.12 29.54 6.69
C SER A 673 4.79 29.77 8.17
N GLU A 674 4.91 28.71 8.99
CA GLU A 674 4.78 28.79 10.45
C GLU A 674 5.88 29.71 11.02
N THR A 675 7.13 29.56 10.57
CA THR A 675 8.25 30.44 10.93
C THR A 675 7.92 31.91 10.63
N ARG A 676 7.33 32.20 9.47
CA ARG A 676 6.99 33.57 9.07
C ARG A 676 5.90 34.17 9.95
N THR A 677 4.97 33.35 10.42
CA THR A 677 3.95 33.73 11.40
C THR A 677 4.59 34.07 12.76
N THR A 678 5.49 33.22 13.28
CA THR A 678 6.20 33.48 14.55
C THR A 678 7.02 34.78 14.51
N VAL A 679 7.72 35.06 13.40
CA VAL A 679 8.47 36.32 13.22
C VAL A 679 7.53 37.53 13.20
N SER A 680 6.37 37.40 12.56
CA SER A 680 5.37 38.49 12.49
C SER A 680 4.75 38.79 13.86
N GLU A 681 4.46 37.75 14.65
CA GLU A 681 4.04 37.89 16.05
C GLU A 681 5.12 38.53 16.92
N ALA A 682 6.40 38.22 16.69
CA ALA A 682 7.50 38.80 17.44
C ALA A 682 7.61 40.32 17.24
N TYR A 683 7.40 40.80 16.00
CA TYR A 683 7.30 42.23 15.72
C TYR A 683 6.08 42.87 16.42
N GLU A 684 4.91 42.20 16.38
CA GLU A 684 3.70 42.68 17.07
C GLU A 684 3.94 42.82 18.59
N LYS A 685 4.51 41.78 19.24
CA LYS A 685 4.82 41.75 20.68
C LYS A 685 5.81 42.86 21.07
N ILE A 686 6.91 43.03 20.32
CA ILE A 686 7.92 44.07 20.61
C ILE A 686 7.36 45.48 20.37
N ILE A 687 6.67 45.73 19.26
CA ILE A 687 6.10 47.06 18.97
C ILE A 687 5.04 47.43 20.02
N GLN A 688 4.17 46.50 20.42
CA GLN A 688 3.20 46.75 21.48
C GLN A 688 3.87 47.13 22.81
N ALA A 689 4.97 46.47 23.19
CA ALA A 689 5.74 46.84 24.38
C ALA A 689 6.39 48.24 24.27
N MET A 690 7.00 48.57 23.12
CA MET A 690 7.59 49.89 22.87
C MET A 690 6.55 51.03 22.92
N MET A 691 5.35 50.80 22.37
CA MET A 691 4.24 51.76 22.41
C MET A 691 3.63 51.84 23.81
N GLY A 692 3.44 50.70 24.49
CA GLY A 692 2.95 50.64 25.87
C GLY A 692 3.84 51.38 26.87
N SER A 693 5.16 51.34 26.68
CA SER A 693 6.12 52.12 27.45
C SER A 693 5.88 53.64 27.32
N LEU A 694 5.72 54.15 26.09
CA LEU A 694 5.38 55.57 25.84
C LEU A 694 3.99 55.96 26.38
N ASP A 695 3.00 55.09 26.22
CA ASP A 695 1.65 55.28 26.74
C ASP A 695 1.63 55.33 28.29
N SER A 696 2.48 54.54 28.98
CA SER A 696 2.65 54.62 30.44
C SER A 696 3.26 55.96 30.85
N ILE A 697 4.36 56.37 30.19
CA ILE A 697 5.04 57.66 30.48
C ILE A 697 4.07 58.84 30.31
N ALA A 698 3.21 58.81 29.29
CA ALA A 698 2.16 59.80 29.10
C ALA A 698 1.16 59.78 30.27
N ARG A 699 0.53 58.63 30.55
CA ARG A 699 -0.47 58.47 31.61
C ARG A 699 0.06 58.78 33.00
N GLU A 700 1.32 58.50 33.28
CA GLU A 700 2.00 58.85 34.54
C GLU A 700 2.15 60.37 34.67
N SER A 701 2.51 61.08 33.58
CA SER A 701 2.60 62.54 33.58
C SER A 701 1.23 63.24 33.65
N ASP A 702 0.18 62.64 33.08
CA ASP A 702 -1.19 63.13 33.25
C ASP A 702 -1.63 63.03 34.73
N GLN A 703 -1.26 61.94 35.41
CA GLN A 703 -1.56 61.72 36.83
C GLN A 703 -0.77 62.60 37.80
N THR A 704 0.45 63.05 37.47
CA THR A 704 1.20 63.99 38.34
C THR A 704 0.66 65.41 38.27
N GLY A 705 -0.07 65.78 37.22
CA GLY A 705 -0.71 67.09 37.08
C GLY A 705 0.26 68.27 36.87
N ASP A 706 1.55 68.01 36.59
CA ASP A 706 2.49 69.06 36.19
C ASP A 706 2.42 69.26 34.66
N ASP A 707 1.85 70.39 34.22
CA ASP A 707 1.86 70.91 32.84
C ASP A 707 3.20 70.70 32.12
N LYS A 708 4.32 70.75 32.86
CA LYS A 708 5.68 70.62 32.34
C LYS A 708 6.09 69.15 32.14
N GLU A 709 5.67 68.24 33.01
CA GLU A 709 5.88 66.79 32.83
C GLU A 709 5.03 66.28 31.67
N GLN A 710 3.74 66.67 31.61
CA GLN A 710 2.83 66.35 30.50
C GLN A 710 3.38 66.83 29.15
N LEU A 711 3.87 68.08 29.11
CA LEU A 711 4.47 68.64 27.90
C LEU A 711 5.77 67.92 27.50
N ASN A 712 6.60 67.50 28.46
CA ASN A 712 7.79 66.70 28.17
C ASN A 712 7.45 65.30 27.64
N ALA A 713 6.45 64.63 28.23
CA ALA A 713 5.98 63.33 27.76
C ALA A 713 5.40 63.44 26.34
N THR A 714 4.59 64.47 26.06
CA THR A 714 4.05 64.74 24.73
C THR A 714 5.16 64.96 23.69
N ILE A 715 6.22 65.71 24.02
CA ILE A 715 7.40 65.90 23.15
C ILE A 715 8.08 64.56 22.85
N MET A 716 8.38 63.79 23.89
CA MET A 716 9.04 62.48 23.78
C MET A 716 8.22 61.51 22.92
N TYR A 717 6.90 61.51 23.05
CA TYR A 717 5.97 60.73 22.25
C TYR A 717 6.05 61.10 20.76
N ILE A 718 6.08 62.40 20.44
CA ILE A 718 6.19 62.92 19.06
C ILE A 718 7.55 62.53 18.45
N GLU A 719 8.67 62.72 19.17
CA GLU A 719 10.01 62.38 18.67
C GLU A 719 10.15 60.88 18.35
N ASN A 720 9.70 60.01 19.27
CA ASN A 720 9.85 58.56 19.10
C ASN A 720 8.90 58.01 18.00
N MET A 721 7.67 58.51 17.90
CA MET A 721 6.74 58.12 16.83
C MET A 721 7.20 58.65 15.46
N HIS A 722 7.79 59.84 15.39
CA HIS A 722 8.40 60.35 14.15
C HIS A 722 9.57 59.46 13.71
N HIS A 723 10.49 59.15 14.63
CA HIS A 723 11.65 58.31 14.32
C HIS A 723 11.25 56.90 13.86
N MET A 724 10.25 56.29 14.51
CA MET A 724 9.69 55.00 14.10
C MET A 724 9.09 55.09 12.69
N TYR A 725 8.26 56.09 12.42
CA TYR A 725 7.67 56.30 11.09
C TYR A 725 8.73 56.52 10.01
N ASN A 726 9.67 57.43 10.25
CA ASN A 726 10.71 57.84 9.30
C ASN A 726 11.67 56.69 8.98
N THR A 727 12.18 56.01 10.01
CA THR A 727 13.18 54.94 9.84
C THR A 727 12.56 53.69 9.22
N LEU A 728 11.40 53.22 9.70
CA LEU A 728 10.75 52.03 9.11
C LEU A 728 10.28 52.28 7.67
N ARG A 729 9.84 53.50 7.34
CA ARG A 729 9.54 53.90 5.96
C ARG A 729 10.79 53.91 5.07
N THR A 730 11.92 54.39 5.60
CA THR A 730 13.20 54.42 4.88
C THR A 730 13.74 53.01 4.62
N ASN A 731 13.55 52.10 5.58
CA ASN A 731 13.97 50.70 5.51
C ASN A 731 13.08 49.83 4.59
N LYS A 732 11.91 50.34 4.15
CA LYS A 732 10.97 49.67 3.22
C LYS A 732 10.49 48.27 3.65
N LEU A 733 10.42 48.01 4.96
CA LEU A 733 10.01 46.71 5.50
C LEU A 733 8.48 46.52 5.35
N HIS A 734 8.04 45.93 4.25
CA HIS A 734 6.62 45.82 3.88
C HIS A 734 5.74 45.16 4.95
N VAL A 735 6.24 44.16 5.69
CA VAL A 735 5.52 43.49 6.79
C VAL A 735 5.10 44.48 7.90
N LEU A 736 5.85 45.58 8.07
CA LEU A 736 5.58 46.59 9.09
C LEU A 736 4.66 47.72 8.60
N GLU A 737 4.06 47.65 7.40
CA GLU A 737 3.22 48.74 6.87
C GLU A 737 1.99 49.06 7.76
N LYS A 738 1.40 48.04 8.41
CA LYS A 738 0.39 48.19 9.49
C LYS A 738 0.88 49.17 10.56
N TRP A 739 2.11 48.97 11.03
CA TRP A 739 2.72 49.73 12.11
C TRP A 739 3.25 51.10 11.66
N ILE A 740 3.74 51.23 10.43
CA ILE A 740 4.10 52.53 9.83
C ILE A 740 2.86 53.44 9.74
N LYS A 741 1.71 52.89 9.34
CA LYS A 741 0.42 53.61 9.33
C LYS A 741 -0.05 53.97 10.74
N HIS A 742 0.10 53.07 11.72
CA HIS A 742 -0.23 53.35 13.11
C HIS A 742 0.67 54.46 13.71
N ALA A 743 1.99 54.32 13.62
CA ALA A 743 2.96 55.30 14.12
C ALA A 743 2.74 56.69 13.52
N LYS A 744 2.45 56.78 12.21
CA LYS A 744 2.07 58.05 11.59
C LYS A 744 0.80 58.65 12.19
N THR A 745 -0.23 57.83 12.41
CA THR A 745 -1.52 58.28 12.96
C THR A 745 -1.35 58.82 14.38
N GLN A 746 -0.54 58.14 15.21
CA GLN A 746 -0.24 58.59 16.57
C GLN A 746 0.68 59.82 16.60
N TYR A 747 1.65 59.91 15.69
CA TYR A 747 2.44 61.12 15.47
C TYR A 747 1.54 62.31 15.10
N ASP A 748 0.69 62.17 14.08
CA ASP A 748 -0.22 63.22 13.62
C ASP A 748 -1.16 63.66 14.76
N ASN A 749 -1.70 62.72 15.55
CA ASN A 749 -2.56 63.00 16.70
C ASN A 749 -1.83 63.80 17.80
N SER A 750 -0.69 63.29 18.29
CA SER A 750 0.06 63.91 19.39
C SER A 750 0.67 65.26 18.97
N LEU A 751 1.10 65.39 17.72
CA LEU A 751 1.53 66.66 17.13
C LEU A 751 0.40 67.70 17.14
N ASN A 752 -0.81 67.32 16.71
CA ASN A 752 -1.97 68.22 16.73
C ASN A 752 -2.38 68.63 18.15
N ALA A 753 -2.25 67.74 19.15
CA ALA A 753 -2.47 68.07 20.56
C ALA A 753 -1.43 69.09 21.07
N TYR A 754 -0.15 68.82 20.81
CA TYR A 754 0.98 69.69 21.18
C TYR A 754 0.87 71.09 20.57
N ILE A 755 0.53 71.21 19.29
CA ILE A 755 0.34 72.49 18.59
C ILE A 755 -0.77 73.31 19.27
N LYS A 756 -1.92 72.71 19.59
CA LYS A 756 -3.03 73.40 20.28
C LYS A 756 -2.62 73.92 21.66
N VAL A 757 -1.93 73.11 22.46
CA VAL A 757 -1.40 73.51 23.78
C VAL A 757 -0.38 74.65 23.65
N ILE A 758 0.45 74.65 22.61
CA ILE A 758 1.47 75.68 22.41
C ILE A 758 0.91 76.99 21.85
N ILE A 759 -0.08 76.96 20.95
CA ILE A 759 -0.71 78.18 20.39
C ILE A 759 -1.55 78.95 21.42
N ARG A 760 -2.01 78.28 22.49
CA ARG A 760 -2.56 78.95 23.68
C ARG A 760 -1.54 79.80 24.47
N ARG A 761 -0.23 79.70 24.21
CA ARG A 761 0.79 80.56 24.84
C ARG A 761 0.91 81.96 24.22
N PRO A 762 1.05 82.15 22.90
CA PRO A 762 1.07 83.49 22.27
C PRO A 762 -0.32 84.15 22.21
N LEU A 763 -1.41 83.38 22.12
CA LEU A 763 -2.77 83.89 21.90
C LEU A 763 -3.73 83.69 23.08
N GLY A 764 -3.26 83.29 24.27
CA GLY A 764 -4.08 82.73 25.35
C GLY A 764 -5.41 83.45 25.63
N LYS A 765 -5.39 84.76 25.94
CA LYS A 765 -6.60 85.54 26.25
C LYS A 765 -7.49 85.80 25.03
N LEU A 766 -6.90 85.83 23.84
CA LEU A 766 -7.63 85.98 22.57
C LEU A 766 -8.42 84.69 22.29
N LEU A 767 -7.77 83.53 22.42
CA LEU A 767 -8.42 82.23 22.30
C LEU A 767 -9.47 82.01 23.38
N GLU A 768 -9.16 82.30 24.65
CA GLU A 768 -10.12 82.20 25.77
C GLU A 768 -11.40 83.02 25.51
N PHE A 769 -11.26 84.25 24.98
CA PHE A 769 -12.40 85.08 24.59
C PHE A 769 -13.20 84.46 23.44
N PHE A 770 -12.54 84.00 22.36
CA PHE A 770 -13.22 83.45 21.19
C PHE A 770 -13.78 82.03 21.38
N GLU A 771 -13.16 81.20 22.23
CA GLU A 771 -13.71 79.92 22.70
C GLU A 771 -14.96 80.17 23.57
N GLY A 772 -14.93 81.19 24.44
CA GLY A 772 -16.11 81.60 25.23
C GLY A 772 -17.27 82.15 24.38
N VAL A 773 -16.95 82.90 23.32
CA VAL A 773 -17.92 83.32 22.27
C VAL A 773 -18.49 82.11 21.54
N GLU A 774 -17.65 81.19 21.07
CA GLU A 774 -18.09 79.96 20.38
C GLU A 774 -18.94 79.06 21.28
N GLN A 775 -18.65 79.00 22.58
CA GLN A 775 -19.48 78.28 23.55
C GLN A 775 -20.84 78.96 23.74
N MET A 776 -20.90 80.29 23.81
CA MET A 776 -22.16 81.05 23.89
C MET A 776 -23.01 80.92 22.61
N MET A 777 -22.38 80.85 21.43
CA MET A 777 -23.06 80.57 20.15
C MET A 777 -23.74 79.19 20.08
N ARG A 778 -23.45 78.27 21.02
CA ARG A 778 -24.15 76.97 21.12
C ARG A 778 -25.46 77.05 21.91
N THR A 779 -25.69 78.16 22.63
CA THR A 779 -26.85 78.37 23.51
C THR A 779 -27.67 79.62 23.20
N SER A 780 -27.13 80.55 22.40
CA SER A 780 -27.74 81.83 22.04
C SER A 780 -27.54 82.12 20.56
N THR A 781 -28.43 82.92 19.96
CA THR A 781 -28.28 83.32 18.55
C THR A 781 -27.07 84.23 18.35
N PRO A 782 -26.45 84.28 17.15
CA PRO A 782 -25.21 85.05 16.93
C PRO A 782 -25.32 86.54 17.28
N GLU A 783 -26.52 87.13 17.15
CA GLU A 783 -26.82 88.53 17.43
C GLU A 783 -26.82 88.82 18.94
N GLU A 784 -27.40 87.92 19.74
CA GLU A 784 -27.52 88.02 21.21
C GLU A 784 -26.16 87.98 21.91
N VAL A 785 -25.19 87.23 21.38
CA VAL A 785 -23.82 87.13 21.93
C VAL A 785 -23.18 88.52 22.10
N SER A 786 -23.48 89.45 21.19
CA SER A 786 -22.93 90.82 21.21
C SER A 786 -23.41 91.69 22.38
N PHE A 787 -24.50 91.30 23.04
CA PHE A 787 -25.10 91.98 24.20
C PHE A 787 -24.67 91.36 25.54
N HIS A 788 -24.12 90.13 25.54
CA HIS A 788 -23.73 89.45 26.78
C HIS A 788 -22.60 90.20 27.51
N MET A 789 -22.74 90.44 28.81
CA MET A 789 -21.88 91.36 29.59
C MET A 789 -20.37 91.02 29.50
N ASN A 790 -20.02 89.73 29.40
CA ASN A 790 -18.64 89.28 29.32
C ASN A 790 -18.07 89.29 27.89
N TYR A 791 -18.92 89.28 26.86
CA TYR A 791 -18.54 89.10 25.44
C TYR A 791 -18.98 90.28 24.55
N ASN A 792 -19.37 91.42 25.14
CA ASN A 792 -19.89 92.55 24.37
C ASN A 792 -18.84 93.25 23.49
N LYS A 793 -19.31 94.13 22.58
CA LYS A 793 -18.51 94.95 21.65
C LYS A 793 -17.41 95.79 22.32
N ALA A 794 -17.47 96.06 23.63
CA ALA A 794 -16.41 96.77 24.36
C ALA A 794 -15.32 95.82 24.90
N GLN A 795 -15.67 94.61 25.33
CA GLN A 795 -14.70 93.59 25.73
C GLN A 795 -13.92 93.06 24.52
N LEU A 796 -14.59 92.82 23.38
CA LEU A 796 -13.93 92.45 22.11
C LEU A 796 -12.80 93.41 21.74
N ARG A 797 -13.07 94.73 21.77
CA ARG A 797 -12.06 95.77 21.49
C ARG A 797 -10.90 95.72 22.50
N ARG A 798 -11.19 95.60 23.79
CA ARG A 798 -10.14 95.49 24.83
C ARG A 798 -9.22 94.29 24.61
N VAL A 799 -9.75 93.12 24.24
CA VAL A 799 -8.95 91.91 24.03
C VAL A 799 -8.11 92.05 22.75
N ILE A 800 -8.65 92.58 21.65
CA ILE A 800 -7.88 92.78 20.41
C ILE A 800 -6.73 93.78 20.60
N THR A 801 -6.96 94.90 21.29
CA THR A 801 -5.90 95.89 21.60
C THR A 801 -4.80 95.36 22.53
N MET A 802 -4.96 94.19 23.17
CA MET A 802 -3.87 93.50 23.89
C MET A 802 -2.93 92.71 22.96
N TYR A 803 -3.19 92.63 21.66
CA TYR A 803 -2.39 91.86 20.70
C TYR A 803 -1.98 92.68 19.45
N PRO A 804 -1.29 93.82 19.62
CA PRO A 804 -0.77 94.58 18.48
C PRO A 804 0.34 93.79 17.74
N PRO A 805 0.59 94.04 16.43
CA PRO A 805 1.54 93.27 15.63
C PRO A 805 2.95 93.13 16.23
N LYS A 806 3.44 94.16 16.94
CA LYS A 806 4.74 94.16 17.62
C LYS A 806 4.81 93.18 18.79
N GLU A 807 3.70 92.99 19.51
CA GLU A 807 3.61 92.05 20.63
C GLU A 807 3.45 90.62 20.12
N ILE A 808 2.68 90.42 19.04
CA ILE A 808 2.60 89.14 18.32
C ILE A 808 3.99 88.72 17.82
N LYS A 809 4.75 89.62 17.15
CA LYS A 809 6.13 89.31 16.73
C LYS A 809 7.01 88.84 17.89
N LYS A 810 6.93 89.53 19.03
CA LYS A 810 7.71 89.22 20.24
C LYS A 810 7.27 87.91 20.92
N SER A 811 5.99 87.60 20.96
CA SER A 811 5.49 86.33 21.51
C SER A 811 5.84 85.15 20.60
N LEU A 812 5.86 85.37 19.28
CA LEU A 812 6.26 84.42 18.25
C LEU A 812 7.78 84.14 18.26
N GLU A 813 8.62 85.17 18.46
CA GLU A 813 10.05 85.03 18.73
C GLU A 813 10.34 84.17 19.97
N GLN A 814 9.54 84.34 21.04
CA GLN A 814 9.61 83.53 22.25
C GLN A 814 9.00 82.12 22.07
N LEU A 815 8.10 81.95 21.11
CA LEU A 815 7.54 80.66 20.75
C LEU A 815 8.59 79.82 20.01
N TYR A 816 9.22 80.39 18.98
CA TYR A 816 10.29 79.74 18.22
C TYR A 816 11.39 79.25 19.18
N LYS A 817 11.98 80.16 19.96
CA LYS A 817 13.05 79.88 20.96
C LYS A 817 12.62 78.95 22.10
N ARG A 818 11.35 78.57 22.17
CA ARG A 818 10.83 77.54 23.09
C ARG A 818 10.72 76.19 22.35
N VAL A 819 10.09 76.16 21.18
CA VAL A 819 9.93 74.95 20.34
C VAL A 819 11.30 74.40 19.89
N ASP A 820 12.22 75.29 19.52
CA ASP A 820 13.65 75.07 19.26
C ASP A 820 14.37 74.35 20.42
N LYS A 821 13.96 74.59 21.67
CA LYS A 821 14.49 73.91 22.86
C LYS A 821 13.68 72.71 23.32
N HIS A 822 12.61 72.38 22.61
CA HIS A 822 11.74 71.26 22.95
C HIS A 822 12.20 69.98 22.24
N PHE A 823 12.46 70.08 20.93
CA PHE A 823 12.91 68.96 20.11
C PHE A 823 14.44 68.92 19.99
N SER A 824 14.95 67.73 19.70
CA SER A 824 16.33 67.50 19.28
C SER A 824 16.57 67.95 17.83
N GLU A 825 17.85 68.15 17.46
CA GLU A 825 18.26 68.43 16.08
C GLU A 825 18.16 67.19 15.16
N GLU A 826 17.99 65.99 15.75
CA GLU A 826 17.81 64.75 15.00
C GLU A 826 16.54 64.80 14.12
N GLU A 827 16.65 64.30 12.90
CA GLU A 827 15.58 64.22 11.88
C GLU A 827 14.94 65.56 11.42
N GLY A 828 15.40 66.73 11.90
CA GLY A 828 14.95 68.04 11.41
C GLY A 828 13.51 68.41 11.79
N LEU A 829 12.97 67.75 12.81
CA LEU A 829 11.56 67.81 13.23
C LEU A 829 11.04 69.24 13.49
N LEU A 830 11.91 70.16 13.95
CA LEU A 830 11.60 71.57 14.19
C LEU A 830 10.92 72.25 12.98
N GLN A 831 11.37 71.99 11.75
CA GLN A 831 10.78 72.59 10.53
C GLN A 831 9.34 72.10 10.31
N VAL A 832 9.08 70.82 10.52
CA VAL A 832 7.75 70.19 10.37
C VAL A 832 6.79 70.74 11.43
N VAL A 833 7.24 70.80 12.68
CA VAL A 833 6.43 71.32 13.79
C VAL A 833 6.17 72.82 13.65
N TRP A 834 7.16 73.62 13.24
CA TRP A 834 6.96 75.05 13.01
C TRP A 834 5.96 75.33 11.89
N ARG A 835 5.99 74.54 10.81
CA ARG A 835 4.97 74.58 9.76
C ARG A 835 3.59 74.18 10.29
N GLY A 836 3.48 73.15 11.12
CA GLY A 836 2.21 72.79 11.76
C GLY A 836 1.65 73.90 12.65
N ILE A 837 2.53 74.59 13.41
CA ILE A 837 2.16 75.78 14.18
C ILE A 837 1.69 76.91 13.24
N GLN A 838 2.37 77.14 12.11
CA GLN A 838 1.98 78.13 11.11
C GLN A 838 0.58 77.87 10.55
N GLU A 839 0.30 76.64 10.13
CA GLU A 839 -1.00 76.26 9.53
C GLU A 839 -2.16 76.36 10.54
N GLU A 840 -1.95 75.96 11.80
CA GLU A 840 -2.97 76.13 12.84
C GLU A 840 -3.13 77.59 13.30
N PHE A 841 -2.07 78.41 13.32
CA PHE A 841 -2.18 79.85 13.64
C PHE A 841 -3.01 80.58 12.58
N ILE A 842 -2.85 80.23 11.30
CA ILE A 842 -3.68 80.73 10.20
C ILE A 842 -5.13 80.30 10.40
N ARG A 843 -5.39 79.00 10.65
CA ARG A 843 -6.74 78.48 10.92
C ARG A 843 -7.43 79.20 12.10
N GLN A 844 -6.71 79.50 13.17
CA GLN A 844 -7.26 80.24 14.30
C GLN A 844 -7.52 81.72 13.98
N HIS A 845 -6.67 82.37 13.17
CA HIS A 845 -6.92 83.73 12.67
C HIS A 845 -8.17 83.79 11.79
N GLU A 846 -8.28 82.90 10.80
CA GLU A 846 -9.46 82.76 9.94
C GLU A 846 -10.73 82.52 10.76
N LYS A 847 -10.68 81.61 11.74
CA LYS A 847 -11.79 81.32 12.65
C LYS A 847 -12.19 82.55 13.48
N MET A 848 -11.23 83.32 13.98
CA MET A 848 -11.50 84.55 14.72
C MET A 848 -12.14 85.63 13.84
N GLU A 849 -11.67 85.86 12.62
CA GLU A 849 -12.32 86.79 11.69
C GLU A 849 -13.74 86.37 11.34
N ASP A 850 -13.98 85.06 11.14
CA ASP A 850 -15.32 84.52 10.86
C ASP A 850 -16.28 84.68 12.07
N LEU A 851 -15.78 84.53 13.30
CA LEU A 851 -16.55 84.79 14.53
C LEU A 851 -16.82 86.30 14.72
N ILE A 852 -15.85 87.17 14.43
CA ILE A 852 -16.04 88.63 14.42
C ILE A 852 -17.14 89.01 13.42
N ARG A 853 -17.08 88.47 12.19
CA ARG A 853 -18.05 88.75 11.13
C ARG A 853 -19.47 88.27 11.47
N LYS A 854 -19.61 87.16 12.18
CA LYS A 854 -20.92 86.54 12.53
C LYS A 854 -21.58 87.14 13.78
N CYS A 855 -20.80 87.46 14.82
CA CYS A 855 -21.34 87.95 16.10
C CYS A 855 -21.24 89.47 16.28
N TYR A 856 -20.47 90.18 15.46
CA TYR A 856 -20.20 91.61 15.66
C TYR A 856 -20.22 92.45 14.36
N PRO A 857 -21.19 92.27 13.44
CA PRO A 857 -21.18 92.91 12.12
C PRO A 857 -21.02 94.45 12.18
N ASP A 858 -21.83 95.12 13.00
CA ASP A 858 -21.78 96.57 13.23
C ASP A 858 -20.87 96.98 14.41
N ALA A 859 -19.80 96.20 14.68
CA ALA A 859 -18.72 96.65 15.57
C ALA A 859 -17.63 97.44 14.83
N GLY A 860 -17.43 97.20 13.53
CA GLY A 860 -16.38 97.83 12.72
C GLY A 860 -14.95 97.46 13.14
N VAL A 861 -14.78 96.31 13.80
CA VAL A 861 -13.49 95.83 14.34
C VAL A 861 -12.98 94.70 13.46
N GLN A 862 -11.67 94.69 13.19
CA GLN A 862 -10.92 93.58 12.60
C GLN A 862 -9.71 93.28 13.50
N LEU A 863 -9.00 92.17 13.26
CA LEU A 863 -7.73 91.92 13.93
C LEU A 863 -6.68 92.92 13.41
N GLU A 864 -5.82 93.45 14.29
CA GLU A 864 -4.82 94.48 13.94
C GLU A 864 -3.65 93.96 13.07
N PHE A 865 -3.71 92.71 12.60
CA PHE A 865 -2.67 92.01 11.85
C PHE A 865 -3.30 91.11 10.78
N THR A 866 -2.72 91.10 9.57
CA THR A 866 -3.20 90.24 8.48
C THR A 866 -2.49 88.87 8.49
N ILE A 867 -3.08 87.89 7.79
CA ILE A 867 -2.43 86.61 7.49
C ILE A 867 -1.06 86.83 6.80
N GLN A 868 -0.94 87.87 5.96
CA GLN A 868 0.28 88.15 5.20
C GLN A 868 1.38 88.75 6.08
N ASP A 869 1.04 89.60 7.06
CA ASP A 869 1.96 90.03 8.12
C ASP A 869 2.45 88.84 8.95
N LEU A 870 1.54 87.93 9.29
CA LEU A 870 1.85 86.74 10.08
C LEU A 870 2.79 85.78 9.35
N LEU A 871 2.51 85.50 8.07
CA LEU A 871 3.39 84.74 7.19
C LEU A 871 4.77 85.40 7.05
N GLY A 872 4.81 86.74 6.94
CA GLY A 872 6.05 87.51 6.93
C GLY A 872 6.86 87.34 8.21
N MET A 873 6.23 87.49 9.38
CA MET A 873 6.87 87.29 10.68
C MET A 873 7.35 85.86 10.89
N MET A 874 6.54 84.84 10.55
CA MET A 874 6.93 83.43 10.61
C MET A 874 8.15 83.12 9.72
N SER A 875 8.17 83.67 8.50
CA SER A 875 9.24 83.45 7.51
C SER A 875 10.54 84.18 7.86
N GLU A 876 10.45 85.37 8.45
CA GLU A 876 11.61 86.11 8.97
C GLU A 876 12.30 85.34 10.11
N LEU A 877 11.52 84.67 10.96
CA LEU A 877 12.05 83.85 12.06
C LEU A 877 12.72 82.58 11.55
N ALA A 878 12.08 81.84 10.64
CA ALA A 878 12.67 80.65 10.03
C ALA A 878 13.96 80.96 9.23
N ARG A 879 14.11 82.16 8.67
CA ARG A 879 15.35 82.61 8.02
C ARG A 879 16.44 83.06 8.99
N LYS A 880 16.09 83.61 10.15
CA LYS A 880 17.04 84.19 11.13
C LYS A 880 17.82 83.16 11.97
N VAL A 881 17.56 81.86 11.77
CA VAL A 881 18.20 80.77 12.53
C VAL A 881 19.00 79.81 11.62
N ASN A 882 18.94 79.99 10.29
CA ASN A 882 19.79 79.29 9.32
C ASN A 882 21.10 80.06 9.01
N VAL A 883 21.59 80.87 9.97
CA VAL A 883 22.82 81.68 9.92
C VAL A 883 23.44 81.73 11.31
#